data_AF-A0A0A1U7K8-F1
#
_entry.id   AF-A0A0A1U7K8-F1
#
_cell.length_a   1.000
_cell.length_b   1.000
_cell.length_c   1.000
_cell.angle_alpha   90.00
_cell.angle_beta   90.00
_cell.angle_gamma   90.00
#
_symmetry.space_group_name_H-M   'P 1'
#
loop_
_entity.id
_entity.type
_entity.pdbx_description
1 polymer ?
#
loop_
_entity_poly.entity_id
_entity_poly.type
_entity_poly.pdbx_seq_one_letter_code
_entity_poly.pdbx_strand_id
1 'polypeptide(L)'
;SIKIGQMQFYMEKVDNNFIIGINSENKPIVTQNLLTKNVLVISNDTFIFEQNNCNAFYGSMCIYKKITKCERGYYSSQLKKCVDCLNTNCLQCILSQNNCSLCSPNYIFKNGECIMITNCKLILSNRCIKCTEEYLLKDGSCVYDTKCLVKTFNEKCLICNNNNGFILNKVDCIESDKNGEIVDNFKTLSCLKYYFLNDSKCYKCYEKYLNNELCENGKLTKCENNSFMTDTNFCEIKTCDNPNDENGQCTTNATFCNITTNNQCVECNTNFVLYNNLCNISLYPNCELQTKSGCLRCENLYYFDKTTESCEQCDDNCLTCIEKSTKCLKCKSNFFISNYHCFTNQDLEEVCDQYAEFGSGCVACKEGYYREGLNCFFCDIKCSSCNNKDNCLTCNLTNYKTINDNCLPQSNIEGCQVNVTQQGCSLCKDGYFIINSNECEKCDNSCKTCYYNKNYCISCYSTLVLTSNGSCVGLSQIFKCIEITNSKCIKCSFWYTPSWDGTFCKTKAVWWLILLCIIFVLVIISALLVIIIFITKYVLKKRHKTEIRKTTTLFKMKRSNVKFVSLSNGVCVSSQKIDFNTDIDEIPVNQETKTMFCVGNYNKKTVKIQLTYSTINSDKFLIRNDPEVVILKTGIASEFSMYVQPLCSCQFKTEFQIVSKTLASNEVNYYNIKLVGVTCQSTKIDYEELVAEKYLGEGAFGIVYKGTYRNSIVAIKKLKEIDENGLEEFNKEVLMLDKFRSDYVVHFYGAVFIPNKICMVTEFAEYGSLNDLMKHKRSEEIKMKIRNKFLLDAAKGLVYLHENGIIHRDIKPDNILIFSLDFQNETVSAKLTDFGSSRNINKLMTNMTFTKGVGTPVFMAPEVLNKKHYKKSADIYSFGITMFETFSWSCAYPEDKFKFPWKIAEFVISGQRLEKPKELTEDLYNIITKCWAHNKEERFVQKMLLFYWIIV
;
A
#
# COMPACT_ATOMS: atom_id res chain seq x y z
N SER A 1 7.67 -10.25 -24.33
CA SER A 1 8.74 -10.30 -23.31
C SER A 1 9.24 -11.74 -23.23
N ILE A 2 10.53 -11.94 -22.98
CA ILE A 2 11.18 -13.25 -22.88
C ILE A 2 11.88 -13.31 -21.53
N LYS A 3 11.70 -14.40 -20.79
CA LYS A 3 12.33 -14.61 -19.48
C LYS A 3 13.38 -15.71 -19.62
N ILE A 4 14.63 -15.41 -19.27
CA ILE A 4 15.75 -16.36 -19.30
C ILE A 4 16.39 -16.33 -17.91
N GLY A 5 16.19 -17.39 -17.14
CA GLY A 5 16.59 -17.42 -15.72
C GLY A 5 15.86 -16.35 -14.89
N GLN A 6 16.62 -15.58 -14.09
CA GLN A 6 16.11 -14.46 -13.29
C GLN A 6 16.00 -13.15 -14.08
N MET A 7 16.46 -13.10 -15.33
CA MET A 7 16.42 -11.90 -16.16
C MET A 7 15.16 -11.87 -17.03
N GLN A 8 14.53 -10.70 -17.10
CA GLN A 8 13.34 -10.48 -17.91
C GLN A 8 13.63 -9.44 -18.98
N PHE A 9 13.53 -9.86 -20.24
CA PHE A 9 13.76 -9.02 -21.40
C PHE A 9 12.43 -8.64 -22.04
N TYR A 10 12.28 -7.39 -22.42
CA TYR A 10 11.16 -6.96 -23.23
C TYR A 10 11.70 -6.24 -24.46
N MET A 11 11.18 -6.57 -25.63
CA MET A 11 11.59 -5.93 -26.87
C MET A 11 10.40 -5.20 -27.43
N GLU A 12 10.59 -3.92 -27.72
CA GLU A 12 9.58 -3.03 -28.23
C GLU A 12 10.12 -2.34 -29.48
N LYS A 13 9.42 -2.47 -30.60
CA LYS A 13 9.81 -1.79 -31.83
C LYS A 13 9.27 -0.36 -31.79
N VAL A 14 10.15 0.63 -31.89
CA VAL A 14 9.79 2.05 -31.93
C VAL A 14 10.27 2.62 -33.25
N ASP A 15 9.31 2.98 -34.11
CA ASP A 15 9.52 3.36 -35.52
C ASP A 15 10.31 2.29 -36.32
N ASN A 16 11.44 2.67 -36.94
CA ASN A 16 12.36 1.77 -37.65
C ASN A 16 13.43 1.13 -36.75
N ASN A 17 13.42 1.42 -35.45
CA ASN A 17 14.42 0.96 -34.49
C ASN A 17 13.80 -0.04 -33.50
N PHE A 18 14.65 -0.83 -32.86
CA PHE A 18 14.23 -1.73 -31.79
C PHE A 18 14.74 -1.21 -30.46
N ILE A 19 13.90 -1.27 -29.44
CA ILE A 19 14.25 -1.03 -28.04
C ILE A 19 14.22 -2.37 -27.31
N ILE A 20 15.26 -2.68 -26.56
CA ILE A 20 15.28 -3.84 -25.67
C ILE A 20 15.38 -3.34 -24.25
N GLY A 21 14.37 -3.61 -23.44
CA GLY A 21 14.38 -3.43 -22.02
C GLY A 21 14.88 -4.66 -21.27
N ILE A 22 15.76 -4.44 -20.30
CA ILE A 22 16.29 -5.47 -19.40
C ILE A 22 15.82 -5.16 -17.98
N ASN A 23 15.20 -6.14 -17.33
CA ASN A 23 14.88 -6.08 -15.92
C ASN A 23 15.56 -7.26 -15.21
N SER A 24 16.45 -6.97 -14.27
CA SER A 24 17.30 -7.94 -13.59
C SER A 24 17.69 -7.42 -12.22
N GLU A 25 17.64 -8.26 -11.19
CA GLU A 25 18.11 -7.93 -9.83
C GLU A 25 19.65 -7.89 -9.73
N ASN A 26 20.36 -8.49 -10.70
CA ASN A 26 21.82 -8.47 -10.80
C ASN A 26 22.27 -7.64 -12.01
N LYS A 27 23.48 -7.03 -11.97
CA LYS A 27 24.07 -6.25 -13.09
C LYS A 27 24.46 -7.17 -14.25
N PRO A 28 23.69 -7.23 -15.34
CA PRO A 28 24.00 -8.13 -16.45
C PRO A 28 25.20 -7.61 -17.25
N ILE A 29 26.05 -8.52 -17.74
CA ILE A 29 27.20 -8.20 -18.58
C ILE A 29 26.85 -8.56 -20.03
N VAL A 30 26.88 -7.58 -20.92
CA VAL A 30 26.59 -7.75 -22.34
C VAL A 30 27.92 -7.82 -23.09
N THR A 31 28.33 -9.03 -23.50
CA THR A 31 29.72 -9.30 -23.95
C THR A 31 29.94 -9.42 -25.46
N GLN A 32 28.92 -9.44 -26.32
CA GLN A 32 29.10 -9.40 -27.79
C GLN A 32 27.79 -9.05 -28.52
N ASN A 33 27.77 -7.97 -29.31
CA ASN A 33 26.61 -7.55 -30.10
C ASN A 33 26.76 -8.00 -31.57
N LEU A 34 26.18 -9.15 -31.95
CA LEU A 34 25.86 -9.46 -33.35
C LEU A 34 24.48 -8.87 -33.70
N LEU A 35 24.34 -7.56 -33.55
CA LEU A 35 23.11 -6.85 -33.90
C LEU A 35 23.25 -6.29 -35.31
N THR A 36 22.47 -6.82 -36.25
CA THR A 36 22.48 -6.41 -37.67
C THR A 36 21.80 -5.05 -37.92
N LYS A 37 21.25 -4.42 -36.88
CA LYS A 37 20.61 -3.10 -36.90
C LYS A 37 20.87 -2.34 -35.59
N ASN A 38 20.76 -1.02 -35.62
CA ASN A 38 20.90 -0.17 -34.43
C ASN A 38 19.73 -0.38 -33.47
N VAL A 39 20.02 -0.89 -32.28
CA VAL A 39 19.04 -1.19 -31.21
C VAL A 39 19.39 -0.35 -29.99
N LEU A 40 18.37 0.24 -29.36
CA LEU A 40 18.49 0.95 -28.08
C LEU A 40 18.20 -0.03 -26.95
N VAL A 41 19.20 -0.41 -26.18
CA VAL A 41 19.01 -1.26 -25.01
C VAL A 41 18.93 -0.37 -23.77
N ILE A 42 17.91 -0.58 -22.94
CA ILE A 42 17.63 0.19 -21.71
C ILE A 42 17.45 -0.77 -20.55
N SER A 43 17.85 -0.36 -19.35
CA SER A 43 17.68 -1.15 -18.14
C SER A 43 17.17 -0.26 -17.01
N ASN A 44 16.33 -0.83 -16.15
CA ASN A 44 15.84 -0.14 -14.96
C ASN A 44 16.97 0.12 -13.96
N ASP A 45 17.96 -0.77 -13.90
CA ASP A 45 19.22 -0.63 -13.14
C ASP A 45 20.45 -0.55 -14.07
N THR A 46 21.66 -0.38 -13.52
CA THR A 46 22.91 -0.32 -14.32
C THR A 46 23.35 -1.70 -14.83
N PHE A 47 23.81 -1.79 -16.08
CA PHE A 47 24.41 -3.00 -16.67
C PHE A 47 25.77 -2.70 -17.30
N ILE A 48 26.59 -3.74 -17.50
CA ILE A 48 27.96 -3.58 -18.01
C ILE A 48 27.99 -3.88 -19.50
N PHE A 49 28.39 -2.91 -20.31
CA PHE A 49 28.56 -3.02 -21.75
C PHE A 49 29.97 -2.56 -22.13
N GLU A 50 30.75 -3.42 -22.80
CA GLU A 50 32.16 -3.17 -23.15
C GLU A 50 32.98 -2.58 -21.97
N GLN A 51 32.84 -3.18 -20.78
CA GLN A 51 33.51 -2.78 -19.53
C GLN A 51 33.05 -1.45 -18.88
N ASN A 52 32.00 -0.80 -19.38
CA ASN A 52 31.43 0.44 -18.81
C ASN A 52 30.03 0.22 -18.18
N ASN A 53 29.73 0.94 -17.09
CA ASN A 53 28.40 0.94 -16.47
C ASN A 53 27.44 1.86 -17.24
N CYS A 54 26.36 1.30 -17.77
CA CYS A 54 25.38 2.00 -18.61
C CYS A 54 23.95 1.78 -18.09
N ASN A 55 23.08 2.78 -18.20
CA ASN A 55 21.63 2.61 -18.04
C ASN A 55 20.94 2.38 -19.40
N ALA A 56 21.59 2.82 -20.47
CA ALA A 56 21.17 2.56 -21.84
C ALA A 56 22.39 2.53 -22.77
N PHE A 57 22.31 1.78 -23.88
CA PHE A 57 23.21 1.97 -25.02
C PHE A 57 22.45 1.95 -26.33
N TYR A 58 22.96 2.66 -27.33
CA TYR A 58 22.44 2.64 -28.69
C TYR A 58 23.59 2.35 -29.67
N GLY A 59 23.53 1.22 -30.37
CA GLY A 59 24.65 0.75 -31.17
C GLY A 59 25.85 0.40 -30.28
N SER A 60 26.98 1.12 -30.42
CA SER A 60 28.18 1.01 -29.56
C SER A 60 28.31 2.14 -28.52
N MET A 61 27.31 3.02 -28.39
CA MET A 61 27.40 4.21 -27.54
C MET A 61 26.65 4.04 -26.21
N CYS A 62 27.38 4.06 -25.10
CA CYS A 62 26.82 4.07 -23.74
C CYS A 62 26.22 5.45 -23.39
N ILE A 63 24.96 5.48 -22.94
CA ILE A 63 24.26 6.70 -22.55
C ILE A 63 24.01 6.67 -21.04
N TYR A 64 24.59 7.66 -20.35
CA TYR A 64 24.38 7.91 -18.92
C TYR A 64 23.69 9.26 -18.74
N LYS A 65 22.55 9.31 -18.03
CA LYS A 65 21.82 10.56 -17.79
C LYS A 65 21.84 10.94 -16.31
N LYS A 66 22.60 11.97 -15.95
CA LYS A 66 22.51 12.66 -14.66
C LYS A 66 21.65 13.92 -14.84
N ILE A 67 20.48 13.98 -14.20
CA ILE A 67 19.67 15.21 -14.12
C ILE A 67 20.02 15.89 -12.79
N THR A 68 20.60 17.08 -12.81
CA THR A 68 20.79 17.90 -11.59
C THR A 68 19.51 18.68 -11.32
N LYS A 69 18.60 18.11 -10.53
CA LYS A 69 17.50 18.83 -9.88
C LYS A 69 18.03 19.43 -8.57
N CYS A 70 17.68 20.68 -8.27
CA CYS A 70 17.78 21.19 -6.91
C CYS A 70 16.65 20.56 -6.09
N GLU A 71 16.95 20.01 -4.91
CA GLU A 71 15.94 19.47 -4.00
C GLU A 71 15.03 20.58 -3.45
N ARG A 72 15.57 21.79 -3.29
CA ARG A 72 14.82 22.99 -2.88
C ARG A 72 15.29 24.22 -3.66
N GLY A 73 14.37 25.12 -3.98
CA GLY A 73 14.65 26.35 -4.72
C GLY A 73 14.70 26.15 -6.25
N TYR A 74 15.42 27.03 -6.94
CA TYR A 74 15.67 26.91 -8.37
C TYR A 74 17.16 27.07 -8.67
N TYR A 75 17.63 26.43 -9.73
CA TYR A 75 19.03 26.54 -10.15
C TYR A 75 19.24 27.88 -10.86
N SER A 76 19.96 28.80 -10.22
CA SER A 76 20.33 30.07 -10.84
C SER A 76 21.52 29.85 -11.77
N SER A 77 21.28 29.93 -13.08
CA SER A 77 22.35 29.82 -14.10
C SER A 77 23.37 30.95 -14.01
N GLN A 78 23.00 32.09 -13.43
CA GLN A 78 23.86 33.27 -13.26
C GLN A 78 24.80 33.13 -12.05
N LEU A 79 24.34 32.48 -10.97
CA LEU A 79 25.13 32.23 -9.76
C LEU A 79 25.72 30.81 -9.69
N LYS A 80 25.39 29.94 -10.65
CA LYS A 80 25.77 28.51 -10.73
C LYS A 80 25.48 27.69 -9.47
N LYS A 81 24.49 28.08 -8.67
CA LYS A 81 24.06 27.38 -7.44
C LYS A 81 22.54 27.35 -7.33
N CYS A 82 22.03 26.41 -6.54
CA CYS A 82 20.62 26.39 -6.15
C CYS A 82 20.36 27.59 -5.23
N VAL A 83 19.33 28.36 -5.54
CA VAL A 83 18.91 29.52 -4.76
C VAL A 83 17.50 29.24 -4.27
N ASP A 84 17.29 29.40 -2.97
CA ASP A 84 16.00 29.18 -2.35
C ASP A 84 14.96 30.19 -2.83
N CYS A 85 13.70 29.74 -2.87
CA CYS A 85 12.57 30.61 -3.16
C CYS A 85 12.36 31.59 -2.00
N LEU A 86 11.86 32.79 -2.29
CA LEU A 86 11.61 33.81 -1.26
C LEU A 86 10.55 33.34 -0.25
N ASN A 87 9.56 32.60 -0.73
CA ASN A 87 8.53 31.99 0.10
C ASN A 87 9.07 30.66 0.68
N THR A 88 9.24 30.59 2.00
CA THR A 88 9.77 29.42 2.74
C THR A 88 8.94 28.16 2.58
N ASN A 89 7.65 28.32 2.24
CA ASN A 89 6.68 27.25 2.03
C ASN A 89 6.62 26.81 0.55
N CYS A 90 7.49 27.35 -0.30
CA CYS A 90 7.67 26.96 -1.68
C CYS A 90 8.89 26.05 -1.84
N LEU A 91 8.68 24.84 -2.35
CA LEU A 91 9.75 23.87 -2.59
C LEU A 91 10.50 24.16 -3.90
N GLN A 92 9.80 24.59 -4.95
CA GLN A 92 10.40 24.97 -6.24
C GLN A 92 9.71 26.19 -6.85
N CYS A 93 10.50 27.14 -7.34
CA CYS A 93 10.04 28.34 -8.03
C CYS A 93 10.57 28.38 -9.48
N ILE A 94 9.85 29.06 -10.36
CA ILE A 94 10.17 29.14 -11.79
C ILE A 94 10.68 30.54 -12.11
N LEU A 95 11.90 30.60 -12.65
CA LEU A 95 12.52 31.78 -13.27
C LEU A 95 12.84 32.98 -12.34
N SER A 96 12.21 33.09 -11.16
CA SER A 96 12.49 34.11 -10.15
C SER A 96 12.17 33.61 -8.73
N GLN A 97 12.71 34.28 -7.70
CA GLN A 97 12.48 33.89 -6.29
C GLN A 97 11.01 33.98 -5.85
N ASN A 98 10.15 34.71 -6.57
CA ASN A 98 8.78 35.02 -6.14
C ASN A 98 7.70 34.15 -6.82
N ASN A 99 8.04 33.39 -7.85
CA ASN A 99 7.04 32.63 -8.61
C ASN A 99 7.09 31.15 -8.22
N CYS A 100 6.31 30.78 -7.21
CA CYS A 100 6.25 29.39 -6.78
C CYS A 100 5.58 28.48 -7.81
N SER A 101 6.13 27.29 -7.99
CA SER A 101 5.62 26.26 -8.90
C SER A 101 5.28 24.95 -8.19
N LEU A 102 5.92 24.69 -7.05
CA LEU A 102 5.69 23.53 -6.23
C LEU A 102 5.76 23.95 -4.77
N CYS A 103 4.67 23.77 -4.03
CA CYS A 103 4.61 24.09 -2.60
C CYS A 103 5.17 22.92 -1.76
N SER A 104 5.63 23.23 -0.56
CA SER A 104 6.04 22.21 0.42
C SER A 104 4.87 21.27 0.79
N PRO A 105 5.16 20.05 1.29
CA PRO A 105 4.12 19.14 1.77
C PRO A 105 3.17 19.85 2.74
N ASN A 106 1.86 19.64 2.59
CA ASN A 106 0.77 20.33 3.30
C ASN A 106 0.45 21.76 2.83
N TYR A 107 0.91 22.21 1.66
CA TYR A 107 0.57 23.54 1.13
C TYR A 107 0.01 23.47 -0.31
N ILE A 108 -0.92 24.37 -0.66
CA ILE A 108 -1.46 24.51 -2.02
C ILE A 108 -1.23 25.89 -2.60
N PHE A 109 -1.13 25.92 -3.92
CA PHE A 109 -0.90 27.14 -4.68
C PHE A 109 -2.22 27.87 -4.96
N LYS A 110 -2.41 29.03 -4.35
CA LYS A 110 -3.59 29.89 -4.56
C LYS A 110 -3.14 31.34 -4.69
N ASN A 111 -3.48 31.98 -5.80
CA ASN A 111 -3.17 33.39 -6.11
C ASN A 111 -1.69 33.81 -5.95
N GLY A 112 -0.75 32.93 -6.30
CA GLY A 112 0.69 33.25 -6.27
C GLY A 112 1.42 32.88 -4.97
N GLU A 113 0.70 32.41 -3.95
CA GLU A 113 1.27 32.01 -2.66
C GLU A 113 0.93 30.56 -2.27
N CYS A 114 1.82 29.94 -1.50
CA CYS A 114 1.63 28.60 -0.94
C CYS A 114 0.95 28.71 0.42
N ILE A 115 -0.28 28.24 0.51
CA ILE A 115 -1.12 28.31 1.72
C ILE A 115 -1.22 26.93 2.34
N MET A 116 -1.04 26.82 3.66
CA MET A 116 -1.21 25.57 4.43
C MET A 116 -2.59 24.97 4.16
N ILE A 117 -2.67 23.70 3.77
CA ILE A 117 -3.86 22.87 3.99
C ILE A 117 -3.70 22.16 5.33
N THR A 118 -4.54 22.52 6.28
CA THR A 118 -4.86 21.64 7.41
C THR A 118 -5.99 20.69 6.98
N ASN A 119 -5.95 19.45 7.45
CA ASN A 119 -7.08 18.51 7.36
C ASN A 119 -7.36 17.92 5.95
N CYS A 120 -6.31 17.71 5.15
CA CYS A 120 -6.38 16.96 3.88
C CYS A 120 -5.69 15.60 3.99
N LYS A 121 -6.42 14.52 3.69
CA LYS A 121 -5.95 13.13 3.75
C LYS A 121 -5.21 12.71 2.48
N LEU A 122 -5.50 13.34 1.33
CA LEU A 122 -4.87 12.99 0.06
C LEU A 122 -4.75 14.21 -0.88
N ILE A 123 -3.52 14.52 -1.31
CA ILE A 123 -3.18 15.65 -2.18
C ILE A 123 -2.68 15.13 -3.52
N LEU A 124 -3.20 15.66 -4.62
CA LEU A 124 -2.74 15.36 -5.97
C LEU A 124 -2.58 16.67 -6.76
N SER A 125 -1.39 16.90 -7.32
CA SER A 125 -1.10 18.07 -8.17
C SER A 125 -1.47 19.44 -7.55
N ASN A 126 -1.04 19.69 -6.30
CA ASN A 126 -1.34 20.92 -5.53
C ASN A 126 -2.84 21.20 -5.29
N ARG A 127 -3.68 20.15 -5.23
CA ARG A 127 -5.08 20.27 -4.78
C ARG A 127 -5.41 19.16 -3.79
N CYS A 128 -6.19 19.49 -2.77
CA CYS A 128 -6.76 18.44 -1.93
C CYS A 128 -7.82 17.69 -2.75
N ILE A 129 -7.77 16.37 -2.72
CA ILE A 129 -8.78 15.51 -3.37
C ILE A 129 -9.54 14.66 -2.36
N LYS A 130 -9.10 14.62 -1.09
CA LYS A 130 -9.80 13.95 0.00
C LYS A 130 -9.45 14.61 1.33
N CYS A 131 -10.45 15.08 2.07
CA CYS A 131 -10.26 15.68 3.40
C CYS A 131 -10.14 14.62 4.50
N THR A 132 -9.58 14.99 5.66
CA THR A 132 -9.68 14.18 6.87
C THR A 132 -11.13 14.14 7.33
N GLU A 133 -11.48 13.13 8.13
CA GLU A 133 -12.82 13.01 8.71
C GLU A 133 -13.19 14.32 9.42
N GLU A 134 -14.45 14.77 9.27
CA GLU A 134 -15.02 16.06 9.71
C GLU A 134 -14.87 17.28 8.78
N TYR A 135 -14.21 17.18 7.62
CA TYR A 135 -14.02 18.32 6.70
C TYR A 135 -14.55 18.06 5.27
N LEU A 136 -15.15 19.09 4.65
CA LEU A 136 -15.76 19.06 3.32
C LEU A 136 -14.80 19.54 2.22
N LEU A 137 -14.77 18.85 1.08
CA LEU A 137 -13.99 19.28 -0.07
C LEU A 137 -14.76 20.33 -0.89
N LYS A 138 -14.36 21.60 -0.82
CA LYS A 138 -14.93 22.71 -1.60
C LYS A 138 -13.82 23.45 -2.34
N ASP A 139 -13.90 23.50 -3.68
CA ASP A 139 -12.93 24.15 -4.57
C ASP A 139 -11.46 23.76 -4.31
N GLY A 140 -11.21 22.48 -4.03
CA GLY A 140 -9.87 21.94 -3.77
C GLY A 140 -9.29 22.26 -2.38
N SER A 141 -10.10 22.79 -1.46
CA SER A 141 -9.76 23.08 -0.05
C SER A 141 -10.73 22.37 0.90
N CYS A 142 -10.24 21.99 2.08
CA CYS A 142 -11.05 21.33 3.11
C CYS A 142 -11.67 22.39 4.05
N VAL A 143 -12.99 22.47 4.08
CA VAL A 143 -13.75 23.46 4.85
C VAL A 143 -14.55 22.76 5.94
N TYR A 144 -14.51 23.30 7.15
CA TYR A 144 -15.29 22.78 8.29
C TYR A 144 -16.67 23.46 8.30
N ASP A 145 -17.75 22.68 8.18
CA ASP A 145 -19.11 23.17 8.37
C ASP A 145 -19.68 22.49 9.64
N THR A 146 -19.92 23.29 10.67
CA THR A 146 -20.31 22.82 11.99
C THR A 146 -21.70 22.19 12.03
N LYS A 147 -22.55 22.47 11.03
CA LYS A 147 -23.95 22.04 11.01
C LYS A 147 -24.23 20.95 9.98
N CYS A 148 -23.50 20.95 8.86
CA CYS A 148 -23.83 20.14 7.70
C CYS A 148 -22.63 19.39 7.11
N LEU A 149 -22.71 18.07 7.00
CA LEU A 149 -21.69 17.19 6.41
C LEU A 149 -21.83 17.00 4.89
N VAL A 150 -23.02 17.19 4.31
CA VAL A 150 -23.24 17.08 2.84
C VAL A 150 -24.34 18.05 2.39
N LYS A 151 -24.12 18.85 1.34
CA LYS A 151 -25.11 19.76 0.74
C LYS A 151 -25.49 19.36 -0.69
N THR A 152 -26.73 19.66 -1.08
CA THR A 152 -27.23 19.58 -2.46
C THR A 152 -26.65 20.71 -3.34
N PHE A 153 -26.78 20.59 -4.67
CA PHE A 153 -26.43 21.66 -5.63
C PHE A 153 -27.15 23.01 -5.38
N ASN A 154 -28.23 23.00 -4.59
CA ASN A 154 -29.01 24.19 -4.22
C ASN A 154 -28.73 24.64 -2.77
N GLU A 155 -27.58 24.27 -2.20
CA GLU A 155 -27.10 24.60 -0.84
C GLU A 155 -27.93 24.07 0.35
N LYS A 156 -28.91 23.18 0.13
CA LYS A 156 -29.68 22.53 1.23
C LYS A 156 -28.94 21.33 1.81
N CYS A 157 -28.96 21.17 3.13
CA CYS A 157 -28.22 20.12 3.82
C CYS A 157 -28.90 18.75 3.72
N LEU A 158 -28.14 17.75 3.27
CA LEU A 158 -28.55 16.35 3.13
C LEU A 158 -28.15 15.50 4.33
N ILE A 159 -27.01 15.80 4.95
CA ILE A 159 -26.49 15.06 6.12
C ILE A 159 -26.01 16.07 7.17
N CYS A 160 -26.55 16.01 8.38
CA CYS A 160 -26.19 16.93 9.47
C CYS A 160 -24.97 16.42 10.23
N ASN A 161 -24.23 17.32 10.88
CA ASN A 161 -23.05 16.94 11.64
C ASN A 161 -23.46 16.38 13.02
N ASN A 162 -23.78 15.09 13.06
CA ASN A 162 -24.18 14.38 14.26
C ASN A 162 -23.11 14.44 15.38
N ASN A 163 -21.81 14.49 15.03
CA ASN A 163 -20.72 14.60 16.01
C ASN A 163 -20.75 15.93 16.79
N ASN A 164 -21.36 16.97 16.20
CA ASN A 164 -21.59 18.26 16.84
C ASN A 164 -23.02 18.41 17.38
N GLY A 165 -23.78 17.31 17.48
CA GLY A 165 -25.12 17.32 18.05
C GLY A 165 -26.17 17.99 17.16
N PHE A 166 -26.13 17.79 15.84
CA PHE A 166 -27.16 18.26 14.92
C PHE A 166 -27.82 17.09 14.18
N ILE A 167 -29.15 17.06 14.12
CA ILE A 167 -29.96 16.06 13.41
C ILE A 167 -30.85 16.73 12.34
N LEU A 168 -31.18 16.00 11.27
CA LEU A 168 -31.93 16.52 10.13
C LEU A 168 -33.44 16.48 10.40
N ASN A 169 -34.07 17.66 10.45
CA ASN A 169 -35.52 17.77 10.57
C ASN A 169 -36.12 18.33 9.27
N LYS A 170 -36.71 17.43 8.46
CA LYS A 170 -37.38 17.66 7.18
C LYS A 170 -36.51 18.25 6.06
N VAL A 171 -35.76 19.32 6.32
CA VAL A 171 -34.86 19.99 5.36
C VAL A 171 -33.74 20.83 6.00
N ASP A 172 -33.74 21.00 7.34
CA ASP A 172 -32.75 21.81 8.08
C ASP A 172 -32.14 21.03 9.25
N CYS A 173 -30.86 21.31 9.56
CA CYS A 173 -30.15 20.71 10.69
C CYS A 173 -30.44 21.45 11.99
N ILE A 174 -31.01 20.75 12.96
CA ILE A 174 -31.37 21.28 14.29
C ILE A 174 -30.56 20.60 15.39
N GLU A 175 -30.32 21.31 16.49
CA GLU A 175 -29.52 20.82 17.63
C GLU A 175 -30.27 19.69 18.36
N SER A 176 -29.60 18.56 18.59
CA SER A 176 -30.12 17.39 19.27
C SER A 176 -29.99 17.48 20.80
N ASP A 177 -30.78 16.70 21.53
CA ASP A 177 -30.74 16.66 23.00
C ASP A 177 -29.38 16.15 23.52
N LYS A 178 -28.71 16.96 24.35
CA LYS A 178 -27.34 16.71 24.85
C LYS A 178 -27.23 15.50 25.76
N ASN A 179 -28.35 15.00 26.27
CA ASN A 179 -28.39 13.86 27.20
C ASN A 179 -28.83 12.55 26.52
N GLY A 180 -28.82 12.49 25.17
CA GLY A 180 -29.18 11.29 24.40
C GLY A 180 -28.14 10.89 23.36
N GLU A 181 -28.13 9.59 23.00
CA GLU A 181 -27.26 9.03 21.98
C GLU A 181 -27.95 9.03 20.60
N ILE A 182 -27.22 9.51 19.59
CA ILE A 182 -27.69 9.68 18.21
C ILE A 182 -27.05 8.60 17.35
N VAL A 183 -27.86 7.75 16.72
CA VAL A 183 -27.37 6.62 15.90
C VAL A 183 -27.61 6.86 14.41
N ASP A 184 -28.60 7.68 14.04
CA ASP A 184 -28.84 8.07 12.66
C ASP A 184 -29.10 9.59 12.51
N ASN A 185 -29.18 10.06 11.27
CA ASN A 185 -29.32 11.47 10.95
C ASN A 185 -30.73 12.05 11.21
N PHE A 186 -31.66 11.27 11.77
CA PHE A 186 -33.09 11.58 11.88
C PHE A 186 -33.72 11.33 13.27
N LYS A 187 -33.09 10.58 14.19
CA LYS A 187 -33.69 10.27 15.51
C LYS A 187 -32.69 9.91 16.63
N THR A 188 -33.00 10.35 17.86
CA THR A 188 -32.33 9.94 19.11
C THR A 188 -32.96 8.65 19.65
N LEU A 189 -32.16 7.61 19.93
CA LEU A 189 -32.66 6.27 20.26
C LEU A 189 -32.67 5.95 21.77
N SER A 190 -31.75 6.55 22.53
CA SER A 190 -31.51 6.25 23.96
C SER A 190 -31.02 7.48 24.72
N CYS A 191 -31.24 7.52 26.04
CA CYS A 191 -30.75 8.57 26.93
C CYS A 191 -29.58 8.08 27.79
N LEU A 192 -28.68 8.98 28.16
CA LEU A 192 -27.55 8.68 29.04
C LEU A 192 -28.02 8.17 30.41
N LYS A 193 -27.15 7.41 31.08
CA LYS A 193 -27.32 6.93 32.46
C LYS A 193 -27.84 8.07 33.35
N TYR A 194 -28.87 7.82 34.18
CA TYR A 194 -29.64 8.81 34.97
C TYR A 194 -30.75 9.59 34.23
N TYR A 195 -31.00 9.30 32.95
CA TYR A 195 -32.07 9.92 32.16
C TYR A 195 -32.95 8.88 31.45
N PHE A 196 -34.22 9.22 31.19
CA PHE A 196 -35.14 8.39 30.42
C PHE A 196 -35.73 9.15 29.23
N LEU A 197 -36.02 8.41 28.16
CA LEU A 197 -36.52 8.94 26.90
C LEU A 197 -38.04 9.13 26.93
N ASN A 198 -38.49 10.34 26.61
CA ASN A 198 -39.90 10.62 26.36
C ASN A 198 -40.03 11.60 25.18
N ASP A 199 -40.80 11.24 24.15
CA ASP A 199 -41.04 12.04 22.94
C ASP A 199 -39.78 12.68 22.31
N SER A 200 -38.70 11.90 22.20
CA SER A 200 -37.40 12.30 21.63
C SER A 200 -36.59 13.32 22.46
N LYS A 201 -36.90 13.45 23.75
CA LYS A 201 -36.12 14.22 24.74
C LYS A 201 -35.82 13.41 26.01
N CYS A 202 -34.71 13.74 26.67
CA CYS A 202 -34.18 13.01 27.82
C CYS A 202 -34.45 13.74 29.14
N TYR A 203 -35.20 13.11 30.05
CA TYR A 203 -35.59 13.66 31.35
C TYR A 203 -34.90 12.94 32.51
N LYS A 204 -34.64 13.62 33.64
CA LYS A 204 -33.89 13.06 34.77
C LYS A 204 -34.73 12.02 35.53
N CYS A 205 -34.11 10.90 35.91
CA CYS A 205 -34.77 9.76 36.54
C CYS A 205 -35.52 10.10 37.85
N TYR A 206 -34.98 10.98 38.70
CA TYR A 206 -35.60 11.32 39.99
C TYR A 206 -36.92 12.10 39.85
N GLU A 207 -37.20 12.66 38.67
CA GLU A 207 -38.46 13.38 38.42
C GLU A 207 -39.65 12.42 38.23
N LYS A 208 -39.37 11.12 37.98
CA LYS A 208 -40.39 10.09 37.75
C LYS A 208 -40.46 9.01 38.85
N TYR A 209 -39.36 8.73 39.55
CA TYR A 209 -39.29 7.67 40.55
C TYR A 209 -38.72 8.22 41.88
N LEU A 210 -39.37 7.97 43.02
CA LEU A 210 -38.87 8.37 44.35
C LEU A 210 -37.84 7.34 44.88
N ASN A 211 -36.85 7.78 45.67
CA ASN A 211 -35.86 6.95 46.37
C ASN A 211 -35.03 6.01 45.46
N ASN A 212 -34.63 6.51 44.29
CA ASN A 212 -33.85 5.75 43.30
C ASN A 212 -32.45 6.33 43.13
N GLU A 213 -31.47 5.45 42.98
CA GLU A 213 -30.08 5.85 42.72
C GLU A 213 -29.79 5.84 41.22
N LEU A 214 -30.48 4.99 40.45
CA LEU A 214 -30.11 4.75 39.06
C LEU A 214 -31.25 4.18 38.20
N CYS A 215 -31.52 4.80 37.06
CA CYS A 215 -32.47 4.30 36.06
C CYS A 215 -31.86 4.36 34.64
N GLU A 216 -32.26 3.41 33.79
CA GLU A 216 -31.77 3.25 32.42
C GLU A 216 -32.94 2.93 31.49
N ASN A 217 -33.08 3.70 30.40
CA ASN A 217 -34.16 3.54 29.41
C ASN A 217 -35.59 3.46 30.01
N GLY A 218 -35.85 4.26 31.04
CA GLY A 218 -37.17 4.36 31.67
C GLY A 218 -37.49 3.26 32.68
N LYS A 219 -36.54 2.36 33.00
CA LYS A 219 -36.68 1.34 34.05
C LYS A 219 -35.71 1.60 35.20
N LEU A 220 -36.19 1.39 36.42
CA LEU A 220 -35.38 1.48 37.63
C LEU A 220 -34.36 0.35 37.65
N THR A 221 -33.09 0.68 37.88
CA THR A 221 -31.97 -0.27 37.88
C THR A 221 -31.26 -0.34 39.23
N LYS A 222 -31.42 0.67 40.10
CA LYS A 222 -30.87 0.67 41.45
C LYS A 222 -31.65 1.59 42.40
N CYS A 223 -31.95 1.08 43.59
CA CYS A 223 -32.53 1.82 44.71
C CYS A 223 -31.43 2.43 45.59
N GLU A 224 -31.72 3.52 46.30
CA GLU A 224 -30.76 4.09 47.26
C GLU A 224 -30.41 3.08 48.36
N ASN A 225 -29.19 3.17 48.91
CA ASN A 225 -28.57 2.16 49.79
C ASN A 225 -29.43 1.65 50.96
N ASN A 226 -30.39 2.42 51.45
CA ASN A 226 -31.29 2.01 52.53
C ASN A 226 -32.61 1.43 52.02
N SER A 227 -32.74 1.07 50.75
CA SER A 227 -34.00 0.60 50.13
C SER A 227 -33.80 -0.55 49.14
N PHE A 228 -34.82 -1.39 48.98
CA PHE A 228 -34.86 -2.55 48.09
C PHE A 228 -35.94 -2.39 47.02
N MET A 229 -35.73 -3.02 45.86
CA MET A 229 -36.62 -2.93 44.70
C MET A 229 -37.74 -3.97 44.79
N THR A 230 -38.98 -3.55 44.65
CA THR A 230 -40.17 -4.42 44.63
C THR A 230 -40.41 -5.01 43.25
N ASP A 231 -41.20 -6.08 43.16
CA ASP A 231 -41.55 -6.77 41.89
C ASP A 231 -42.28 -5.88 40.86
N THR A 232 -42.71 -4.69 41.27
CA THR A 232 -43.33 -3.65 40.43
C THR A 232 -42.37 -2.53 40.03
N ASN A 233 -41.06 -2.67 40.27
CA ASN A 233 -39.98 -1.70 39.96
C ASN A 233 -40.02 -0.38 40.76
N PHE A 234 -40.40 -0.40 42.04
CA PHE A 234 -40.32 0.74 42.98
C PHE A 234 -39.41 0.42 44.19
N CYS A 235 -38.89 1.44 44.90
CA CYS A 235 -37.93 1.26 46.01
C CYS A 235 -38.54 1.53 47.40
N GLU A 236 -38.35 0.61 48.36
CA GLU A 236 -38.81 0.71 49.77
C GLU A 236 -37.70 0.44 50.80
N ILE A 237 -37.72 1.08 51.99
CA ILE A 237 -36.58 1.14 52.94
C ILE A 237 -36.39 -0.13 53.80
N LYS A 238 -35.13 -0.55 54.08
CA LYS A 238 -34.76 -1.71 54.91
C LYS A 238 -33.72 -1.35 56.01
N THR A 239 -33.97 -1.76 57.26
CA THR A 239 -33.07 -1.60 58.42
C THR A 239 -32.29 -2.89 58.72
N CYS A 240 -30.96 -2.86 58.66
CA CYS A 240 -30.05 -3.91 59.17
C CYS A 240 -28.73 -3.28 59.64
N ASP A 241 -28.17 -3.75 60.76
CA ASP A 241 -27.04 -3.09 61.45
C ASP A 241 -25.62 -3.47 60.94
N ASN A 242 -25.43 -4.38 59.96
CA ASN A 242 -24.21 -4.58 59.12
C ASN A 242 -24.42 -5.69 58.03
N PRO A 243 -23.64 -5.76 56.91
CA PRO A 243 -24.09 -6.39 55.66
C PRO A 243 -23.68 -7.87 55.38
N ASN A 244 -24.46 -8.49 54.48
CA ASN A 244 -24.53 -9.91 54.06
C ASN A 244 -23.71 -10.25 52.78
N ASP A 245 -23.50 -11.54 52.51
CA ASP A 245 -22.96 -12.05 51.22
C ASP A 245 -24.00 -12.04 50.07
N GLU A 246 -23.59 -12.44 48.85
CA GLU A 246 -24.39 -12.41 47.61
C GLU A 246 -25.68 -13.25 47.64
N ASN A 247 -25.93 -14.03 48.70
CA ASN A 247 -27.17 -14.80 48.90
C ASN A 247 -28.05 -14.27 50.05
N GLY A 248 -27.70 -13.13 50.66
CA GLY A 248 -28.55 -12.49 51.68
C GLY A 248 -28.54 -13.18 53.05
N GLN A 249 -27.50 -13.96 53.37
CA GLN A 249 -27.26 -14.48 54.73
C GLN A 249 -26.22 -13.63 55.47
N CYS A 250 -26.46 -13.37 56.76
CA CYS A 250 -25.54 -12.60 57.60
C CYS A 250 -24.26 -13.41 57.87
N THR A 251 -23.11 -12.96 57.37
CA THR A 251 -21.82 -13.64 57.53
C THR A 251 -20.72 -12.68 57.97
N THR A 252 -19.70 -13.19 58.69
CA THR A 252 -18.52 -12.39 59.07
C THR A 252 -17.42 -12.50 58.01
N ASN A 253 -16.90 -11.35 57.55
CA ASN A 253 -15.92 -11.24 56.47
C ASN A 253 -14.66 -12.10 56.65
N ALA A 254 -14.33 -12.90 55.63
CA ALA A 254 -13.02 -13.52 55.49
C ALA A 254 -12.00 -12.49 54.95
N THR A 255 -10.82 -12.42 55.57
CA THR A 255 -9.80 -11.39 55.29
C THR A 255 -9.26 -11.47 53.85
N PHE A 256 -9.33 -10.33 53.14
CA PHE A 256 -8.82 -10.12 51.78
C PHE A 256 -9.49 -10.95 50.67
N CYS A 257 -10.68 -11.48 50.96
CA CYS A 257 -11.54 -12.18 50.01
C CYS A 257 -12.63 -11.25 49.46
N ASN A 258 -12.78 -11.19 48.15
CA ASN A 258 -13.76 -10.36 47.44
C ASN A 258 -15.10 -11.10 47.27
N ILE A 259 -15.06 -12.43 47.06
CA ILE A 259 -16.26 -13.27 46.96
C ILE A 259 -16.04 -14.56 47.77
N THR A 260 -16.96 -14.83 48.69
CA THR A 260 -17.08 -16.09 49.44
C THR A 260 -18.33 -16.85 49.01
N THR A 261 -18.19 -18.15 48.75
CA THR A 261 -19.34 -19.08 48.68
C THR A 261 -19.10 -20.26 49.61
N ASN A 262 -20.13 -20.63 50.39
CA ASN A 262 -20.08 -21.75 51.36
C ASN A 262 -18.86 -21.69 52.31
N ASN A 263 -18.57 -20.52 52.89
CA ASN A 263 -17.40 -20.29 53.76
C ASN A 263 -16.02 -20.54 53.10
N GLN A 264 -15.94 -20.60 51.77
CA GLN A 264 -14.68 -20.71 51.03
C GLN A 264 -14.49 -19.48 50.15
N CYS A 265 -13.27 -18.95 50.17
CA CYS A 265 -12.95 -17.81 49.32
C CYS A 265 -12.78 -18.28 47.87
N VAL A 266 -13.55 -17.67 46.96
CA VAL A 266 -13.53 -18.00 45.52
C VAL A 266 -12.81 -16.93 44.72
N GLU A 267 -12.85 -15.68 45.20
CA GLU A 267 -12.20 -14.56 44.55
C GLU A 267 -11.55 -13.67 45.60
N CYS A 268 -10.26 -13.38 45.44
CA CYS A 268 -9.50 -12.53 46.35
C CYS A 268 -9.56 -11.06 45.93
N ASN A 269 -9.37 -10.14 46.88
CA ASN A 269 -9.24 -8.72 46.59
C ASN A 269 -8.05 -8.47 45.66
N THR A 270 -8.08 -7.37 44.91
CA THR A 270 -6.95 -6.94 44.07
C THR A 270 -5.65 -6.91 44.87
N ASN A 271 -4.62 -7.60 44.38
CA ASN A 271 -3.28 -7.85 44.96
C ASN A 271 -3.07 -9.18 45.72
N PHE A 272 -4.08 -10.07 45.74
CA PHE A 272 -3.98 -11.39 46.39
C PHE A 272 -4.32 -12.51 45.39
N VAL A 273 -3.65 -13.67 45.51
CA VAL A 273 -3.84 -14.87 44.69
C VAL A 273 -4.31 -16.04 45.56
N LEU A 274 -5.28 -16.77 45.03
CA LEU A 274 -5.95 -17.87 45.73
C LEU A 274 -5.06 -19.12 45.77
N TYR A 275 -4.68 -19.56 46.96
CA TYR A 275 -3.94 -20.81 47.17
C TYR A 275 -4.52 -21.55 48.38
N ASN A 276 -4.96 -22.79 48.21
CA ASN A 276 -5.63 -23.60 49.25
C ASN A 276 -6.80 -22.88 49.97
N ASN A 277 -7.75 -22.32 49.22
CA ASN A 277 -8.94 -21.62 49.74
C ASN A 277 -8.65 -20.40 50.63
N LEU A 278 -7.41 -19.90 50.62
CA LEU A 278 -6.98 -18.70 51.33
C LEU A 278 -6.31 -17.73 50.34
N CYS A 279 -6.55 -16.43 50.53
CA CYS A 279 -5.96 -15.38 49.70
C CYS A 279 -4.58 -14.99 50.23
N ASN A 280 -3.54 -15.37 49.50
CA ASN A 280 -2.16 -14.99 49.81
C ASN A 280 -1.69 -13.84 48.93
N ILE A 281 -0.78 -13.02 49.42
CA ILE A 281 -0.23 -11.90 48.65
C ILE A 281 0.59 -12.44 47.47
N SER A 282 0.22 -12.12 46.23
CA SER A 282 1.09 -12.38 45.08
C SER A 282 2.06 -11.22 44.88
N LEU A 283 3.17 -11.28 45.60
CA LEU A 283 4.31 -10.43 45.28
C LEU A 283 5.15 -11.19 44.25
N TYR A 284 4.86 -11.01 42.95
CA TYR A 284 5.95 -11.00 41.97
C TYR A 284 6.64 -9.66 42.18
N PRO A 285 7.77 -9.60 42.90
CA PRO A 285 8.38 -8.34 43.26
C PRO A 285 8.78 -7.63 41.96
N ASN A 286 8.50 -6.33 41.88
CA ASN A 286 8.89 -5.49 40.75
C ASN A 286 8.19 -5.83 39.41
N CYS A 287 6.89 -6.14 39.44
CA CYS A 287 6.05 -6.34 38.25
C CYS A 287 5.04 -5.21 38.05
N GLU A 288 5.23 -4.40 37.00
CA GLU A 288 4.41 -3.22 36.68
C GLU A 288 3.02 -3.62 36.16
N LEU A 289 2.94 -4.72 35.40
CA LEU A 289 1.71 -5.13 34.74
C LEU A 289 1.51 -6.64 34.87
N GLN A 290 0.52 -7.01 35.68
CA GLN A 290 0.17 -8.39 35.97
C GLN A 290 -1.04 -8.84 35.15
N THR A 291 -1.06 -10.12 34.82
CA THR A 291 -2.24 -10.81 34.31
C THR A 291 -2.57 -12.00 35.20
N LYS A 292 -3.75 -12.62 35.00
CA LYS A 292 -4.15 -13.85 35.73
C LYS A 292 -3.24 -15.06 35.48
N SER A 293 -2.18 -14.92 34.66
CA SER A 293 -1.25 -15.98 34.24
C SER A 293 0.22 -15.70 34.58
N GLY A 294 0.52 -14.60 35.29
CA GLY A 294 1.89 -14.20 35.64
C GLY A 294 2.22 -12.75 35.26
N CYS A 295 3.47 -12.35 35.47
CA CYS A 295 3.95 -11.00 35.17
C CYS A 295 4.11 -10.79 33.65
N LEU A 296 3.39 -9.82 33.09
CA LEU A 296 3.47 -9.49 31.67
C LEU A 296 4.57 -8.45 31.40
N ARG A 297 4.83 -7.58 32.37
CA ARG A 297 5.82 -6.51 32.27
C ARG A 297 6.38 -6.18 33.64
N CYS A 298 7.70 -6.27 33.78
CA CYS A 298 8.41 -5.88 35.00
C CYS A 298 8.45 -4.35 35.15
N GLU A 299 8.53 -3.89 36.40
CA GLU A 299 8.80 -2.48 36.71
C GLU A 299 10.11 -2.02 36.10
N ASN A 300 10.22 -0.70 35.87
CA ASN A 300 11.50 -0.11 35.51
C ASN A 300 12.55 -0.57 36.53
N LEU A 301 13.76 -0.89 36.05
CA LEU A 301 14.87 -1.57 36.75
C LEU A 301 14.84 -3.08 36.73
N TYR A 302 13.85 -3.73 36.11
CA TYR A 302 13.75 -5.19 36.08
C TYR A 302 13.38 -5.72 34.69
N TYR A 303 13.81 -6.93 34.37
CA TYR A 303 13.43 -7.66 33.16
C TYR A 303 12.91 -9.05 33.50
N PHE A 304 12.04 -9.59 32.66
CA PHE A 304 11.50 -10.92 32.88
C PHE A 304 12.50 -11.97 32.38
N ASP A 305 13.06 -12.76 33.31
CA ASP A 305 13.92 -13.87 32.98
C ASP A 305 13.07 -15.15 32.84
N LYS A 306 13.03 -15.69 31.61
CA LYS A 306 12.27 -16.90 31.29
C LYS A 306 12.82 -18.17 31.95
N THR A 307 14.06 -18.15 32.43
CA THR A 307 14.67 -19.30 33.11
C THR A 307 14.36 -19.36 34.59
N THR A 308 14.19 -18.20 35.24
CA THR A 308 13.81 -18.12 36.67
C THR A 308 12.33 -17.84 36.89
N GLU A 309 11.58 -17.52 35.82
CA GLU A 309 10.15 -17.16 35.85
C GLU A 309 9.84 -15.95 36.76
N SER A 310 10.83 -15.07 36.96
CA SER A 310 10.79 -13.90 37.84
C SER A 310 11.27 -12.62 37.14
N CYS A 311 10.95 -11.47 37.73
CA CYS A 311 11.51 -10.17 37.34
C CYS A 311 12.86 -9.97 38.03
N GLU A 312 13.94 -10.10 37.26
CA GLU A 312 15.31 -9.95 37.74
C GLU A 312 15.82 -8.53 37.50
N GLN A 313 16.68 -8.03 38.38
CA GLN A 313 17.13 -6.64 38.34
C GLN A 313 18.07 -6.41 37.14
N CYS A 314 17.85 -5.30 36.45
CA CYS A 314 18.78 -4.75 35.48
C CYS A 314 20.07 -4.29 36.18
N ASP A 315 21.18 -4.24 35.44
CA ASP A 315 22.43 -3.69 35.97
C ASP A 315 22.25 -2.25 36.50
N ASP A 316 23.03 -1.86 37.50
CA ASP A 316 22.79 -0.69 38.36
C ASP A 316 22.58 0.64 37.63
N ASN A 317 23.10 0.81 36.42
CA ASN A 317 23.01 2.07 35.65
C ASN A 317 21.87 2.06 34.61
N CYS A 318 21.19 0.93 34.46
CA CYS A 318 20.13 0.72 33.50
C CYS A 318 18.75 0.97 34.11
N LEU A 319 17.91 1.75 33.44
CA LEU A 319 16.51 2.02 33.81
C LEU A 319 15.56 0.95 33.25
N THR A 320 15.77 0.47 32.03
CA THR A 320 15.01 -0.66 31.47
C THR A 320 15.93 -1.56 30.65
N CYS A 321 15.93 -2.87 30.90
CA CYS A 321 16.74 -3.85 30.19
C CYS A 321 15.88 -4.98 29.61
N ILE A 322 16.46 -5.81 28.74
CA ILE A 322 15.75 -6.90 28.06
C ILE A 322 16.63 -8.15 27.93
N GLU A 323 16.02 -9.33 28.03
CA GLU A 323 16.65 -10.67 27.90
C GLU A 323 17.68 -11.04 28.98
N LYS A 324 18.58 -10.12 29.36
CA LYS A 324 19.61 -10.28 30.40
C LYS A 324 19.90 -8.92 31.05
N SER A 325 20.42 -8.91 32.27
CA SER A 325 20.69 -7.68 33.04
C SER A 325 21.62 -6.68 32.33
N THR A 326 22.50 -7.19 31.46
CA THR A 326 23.52 -6.43 30.71
C THR A 326 23.03 -5.75 29.44
N LYS A 327 21.83 -6.08 28.95
CA LYS A 327 21.27 -5.48 27.71
C LYS A 327 20.27 -4.38 28.05
N CYS A 328 20.80 -3.19 28.30
CA CYS A 328 19.99 -2.02 28.59
C CYS A 328 19.34 -1.41 27.35
N LEU A 329 18.11 -0.91 27.52
CA LEU A 329 17.31 -0.20 26.53
C LEU A 329 17.12 1.29 26.88
N LYS A 330 17.13 1.64 28.16
CA LYS A 330 17.06 3.02 28.63
C LYS A 330 17.86 3.16 29.90
N CYS A 331 18.67 4.21 30.03
CA CYS A 331 19.49 4.44 31.21
C CYS A 331 18.79 5.30 32.26
N LYS A 332 19.29 5.25 33.50
CA LYS A 332 18.87 6.16 34.57
C LYS A 332 19.25 7.61 34.22
N SER A 333 18.61 8.60 34.86
CA SER A 333 18.91 10.02 34.61
C SER A 333 20.41 10.30 34.78
N ASN A 334 21.01 11.08 33.86
CA ASN A 334 22.45 11.40 33.75
C ASN A 334 23.35 10.29 33.17
N PHE A 335 22.76 9.21 32.66
CA PHE A 335 23.45 8.18 31.90
C PHE A 335 22.90 8.13 30.48
N PHE A 336 23.75 7.76 29.52
CA PHE A 336 23.34 7.59 28.13
C PHE A 336 23.61 6.16 27.67
N ILE A 337 22.82 5.73 26.69
CA ILE A 337 22.90 4.39 26.15
C ILE A 337 23.87 4.34 24.97
N SER A 338 24.78 3.38 24.97
CA SER A 338 25.58 3.01 23.81
C SER A 338 25.83 1.50 23.79
N ASN A 339 25.61 0.85 22.64
CA ASN A 339 25.75 -0.61 22.47
C ASN A 339 25.08 -1.44 23.59
N TYR A 340 23.85 -1.08 23.96
CA TYR A 340 23.07 -1.70 25.05
C TYR A 340 23.66 -1.56 26.47
N HIS A 341 24.68 -0.74 26.68
CA HIS A 341 25.23 -0.42 28.00
C HIS A 341 25.00 1.05 28.36
N CYS A 342 24.86 1.32 29.66
CA CYS A 342 24.69 2.67 30.19
C CYS A 342 25.99 3.21 30.72
N PHE A 343 26.44 4.29 30.10
CA PHE A 343 27.66 5.01 30.47
C PHE A 343 27.29 6.31 31.18
N THR A 344 28.11 6.73 32.13
CA THR A 344 27.88 7.98 32.84
C THR A 344 28.23 9.14 31.91
N ASN A 345 27.54 10.28 32.03
CA ASN A 345 28.01 11.49 31.33
C ASN A 345 29.40 11.96 31.82
N GLN A 346 29.86 11.53 33.01
CA GLN A 346 31.23 11.77 33.48
C GLN A 346 32.28 11.09 32.59
N ASP A 347 32.00 9.88 32.10
CA ASP A 347 32.90 9.16 31.17
C ASP A 347 33.06 9.91 29.84
N LEU A 348 32.10 10.78 29.49
CA LEU A 348 32.16 11.64 28.32
C LEU A 348 32.84 12.99 28.59
N GLU A 349 33.01 13.44 29.84
CA GLU A 349 33.62 14.75 30.14
C GLU A 349 35.00 14.91 29.53
N GLU A 350 35.79 13.84 29.54
CA GLU A 350 37.15 13.85 29.01
C GLU A 350 37.22 13.64 27.50
N VAL A 351 36.23 12.97 26.89
CA VAL A 351 36.31 12.49 25.49
C VAL A 351 35.26 13.09 24.55
N CYS A 352 34.24 13.77 25.08
CA CYS A 352 33.16 14.39 24.32
C CYS A 352 33.36 15.89 24.16
N ASP A 353 33.25 16.37 22.93
CA ASP A 353 33.38 17.78 22.57
C ASP A 353 32.03 18.48 22.56
N GLN A 354 31.00 17.80 22.04
CA GLN A 354 29.64 18.32 21.98
C GLN A 354 28.61 17.29 22.46
N TYR A 355 27.82 17.67 23.45
CA TYR A 355 26.74 16.87 24.02
C TYR A 355 25.44 17.03 23.24
N ALA A 356 24.59 16.00 23.26
CA ALA A 356 23.27 16.04 22.64
C ALA A 356 22.36 17.10 23.31
N GLU A 357 21.51 17.77 22.52
CA GLU A 357 20.60 18.84 23.01
C GLU A 357 19.62 18.40 24.10
N PHE A 358 19.32 17.10 24.18
CA PHE A 358 18.48 16.50 25.23
C PHE A 358 19.26 16.06 26.49
N GLY A 359 20.53 16.46 26.61
CA GLY A 359 21.30 16.42 27.86
C GLY A 359 22.01 15.11 28.21
N SER A 360 22.06 14.11 27.31
CA SER A 360 22.77 12.85 27.58
C SER A 360 23.35 12.24 26.31
N GLY A 361 24.63 11.86 26.35
CA GLY A 361 25.34 11.28 25.21
C GLY A 361 26.07 12.29 24.33
N CYS A 362 27.08 11.80 23.63
CA CYS A 362 27.98 12.62 22.82
C CYS A 362 27.55 12.65 21.36
N VAL A 363 27.43 13.86 20.80
CA VAL A 363 27.18 14.06 19.37
C VAL A 363 28.43 14.37 18.56
N ALA A 364 29.48 14.90 19.20
CA ALA A 364 30.81 15.08 18.60
C ALA A 364 31.91 14.77 19.62
N CYS A 365 32.84 13.87 19.28
CA CYS A 365 33.95 13.47 20.16
C CYS A 365 35.12 14.46 20.07
N LYS A 366 35.90 14.57 21.14
CA LYS A 366 37.16 15.33 21.14
C LYS A 366 38.19 14.65 20.24
N GLU A 367 39.19 15.42 19.81
CA GLU A 367 40.31 14.88 19.02
C GLU A 367 40.96 13.68 19.73
N GLY A 368 41.34 12.67 18.94
CA GLY A 368 41.83 11.37 19.42
C GLY A 368 40.74 10.32 19.61
N TYR A 369 39.46 10.66 19.46
CA TYR A 369 38.33 9.74 19.63
C TYR A 369 37.37 9.79 18.43
N TYR A 370 36.78 8.65 18.08
CA TYR A 370 35.72 8.55 17.07
C TYR A 370 34.38 8.16 17.70
N ARG A 371 33.29 8.55 17.05
CA ARG A 371 31.94 8.34 17.56
C ARG A 371 31.36 7.00 17.12
N GLU A 372 30.80 6.26 18.06
CA GLU A 372 29.96 5.09 17.79
C GLU A 372 28.72 5.14 18.70
N GLY A 373 27.54 5.28 18.08
CA GLY A 373 26.29 5.56 18.79
C GLY A 373 26.28 6.94 19.44
N LEU A 374 26.14 6.99 20.77
CA LEU A 374 26.26 8.20 21.60
C LEU A 374 27.55 8.20 22.45
N ASN A 375 28.50 7.29 22.17
CA ASN A 375 29.79 7.20 22.88
C ASN A 375 30.97 7.52 21.96
N CYS A 376 32.14 7.75 22.57
CA CYS A 376 33.39 8.08 21.91
C CYS A 376 34.48 7.06 22.28
N PHE A 377 35.13 6.50 21.27
CA PHE A 377 36.17 5.47 21.42
C PHE A 377 37.53 5.97 20.91
N PHE A 378 38.61 5.57 21.56
CA PHE A 378 39.96 6.03 21.23
C PHE A 378 40.39 5.56 19.83
N CYS A 379 40.98 6.46 19.06
CA CYS A 379 41.58 6.16 17.77
C CYS A 379 42.81 5.25 17.91
N ASP A 380 43.23 4.56 16.84
CA ASP A 380 44.54 3.88 16.84
C ASP A 380 45.65 4.90 17.22
N ILE A 381 46.63 4.47 18.02
CA ILE A 381 47.69 5.32 18.59
C ILE A 381 48.49 6.08 17.53
N LYS A 382 48.53 5.58 16.28
CA LYS A 382 49.18 6.24 15.14
C LYS A 382 48.35 7.41 14.56
N CYS A 383 47.09 7.58 14.96
CA CYS A 383 46.18 8.63 14.52
C CYS A 383 46.06 9.75 15.57
N SER A 384 45.83 10.98 15.12
CA SER A 384 45.38 12.10 15.97
C SER A 384 43.87 12.30 15.87
N SER A 385 43.24 11.95 14.74
CA SER A 385 41.78 11.88 14.60
C SER A 385 41.41 10.74 13.66
N CYS A 386 40.24 10.15 13.83
CA CYS A 386 39.78 9.00 13.05
C CYS A 386 38.25 8.97 12.98
N ASN A 387 37.71 8.26 11.99
CA ASN A 387 36.25 8.04 11.86
C ASN A 387 35.80 6.69 12.39
N ASN A 388 36.71 5.72 12.45
CA ASN A 388 36.51 4.40 13.05
C ASN A 388 37.87 3.88 13.52
N LYS A 389 37.87 2.72 14.18
CA LYS A 389 39.08 2.11 14.76
C LYS A 389 40.25 1.94 13.79
N ASP A 390 39.98 1.71 12.50
CA ASP A 390 40.98 1.29 11.52
C ASP A 390 41.44 2.40 10.56
N ASN A 391 40.73 3.54 10.49
CA ASN A 391 40.98 4.61 9.50
C ASN A 391 41.35 5.96 10.13
N CYS A 392 42.62 6.37 10.00
CA CYS A 392 43.10 7.68 10.45
C CYS A 392 42.67 8.83 9.51
N LEU A 393 42.02 9.85 10.06
CA LEU A 393 41.77 11.11 9.36
C LEU A 393 42.99 12.03 9.39
N THR A 394 43.62 12.16 10.56
CA THR A 394 44.91 12.83 10.77
C THR A 394 45.84 11.91 11.56
N CYS A 395 47.15 11.97 11.31
CA CYS A 395 48.15 11.16 12.01
C CYS A 395 48.56 11.80 13.34
N ASN A 396 49.09 11.02 14.29
CA ASN A 396 49.62 11.55 15.55
C ASN A 396 50.90 12.38 15.33
N LEU A 397 51.37 13.12 16.34
CA LEU A 397 52.49 14.07 16.19
C LEU A 397 53.83 13.44 15.76
N THR A 398 53.99 12.12 15.91
CA THR A 398 55.22 11.38 15.55
C THR A 398 55.15 10.73 14.17
N ASN A 399 53.96 10.72 13.55
CA ASN A 399 53.69 10.06 12.28
C ASN A 399 53.26 11.09 11.24
N TYR A 400 53.41 10.78 9.97
CA TYR A 400 52.94 11.59 8.86
C TYR A 400 51.96 10.83 7.97
N LYS A 401 51.07 11.57 7.32
CA LYS A 401 50.05 11.01 6.42
C LYS A 401 50.60 10.85 5.01
N THR A 402 50.60 9.61 4.52
CA THR A 402 50.95 9.30 3.13
C THR A 402 49.80 9.63 2.18
N ILE A 403 50.09 9.69 0.87
CA ILE A 403 49.08 9.96 -0.16
C ILE A 403 47.98 8.87 -0.24
N ASN A 404 48.26 7.66 0.27
CA ASN A 404 47.30 6.55 0.35
C ASN A 404 46.55 6.50 1.70
N ASP A 405 46.50 7.63 2.43
CA ASP A 405 45.83 7.81 3.71
C ASP A 405 46.34 6.96 4.90
N ASN A 406 47.51 6.34 4.78
CA ASN A 406 48.16 5.62 5.88
C ASN A 406 49.08 6.54 6.71
N CYS A 407 49.15 6.31 8.02
CA CYS A 407 50.03 7.03 8.94
C CYS A 407 51.32 6.25 9.23
N LEU A 408 52.46 6.77 8.77
CA LEU A 408 53.80 6.16 8.96
C LEU A 408 54.69 7.02 9.88
N PRO A 409 55.69 6.45 10.57
CA PRO A 409 56.60 7.22 11.43
C PRO A 409 57.37 8.30 10.65
N GLN A 410 57.47 9.50 11.20
CA GLN A 410 58.20 10.63 10.60
C GLN A 410 59.71 10.33 10.41
N SER A 411 60.26 9.43 11.22
CA SER A 411 61.64 8.94 11.10
C SER A 411 61.94 8.26 9.76
N ASN A 412 60.91 7.85 9.00
CA ASN A 412 61.09 7.15 7.74
C ASN A 412 61.42 8.09 6.57
N ILE A 413 61.25 9.40 6.71
CA ILE A 413 61.58 10.36 5.64
C ILE A 413 63.04 10.78 5.75
N GLU A 414 63.90 10.18 4.92
CA GLU A 414 65.29 10.60 4.79
C GLU A 414 65.44 11.82 3.87
N GLY A 415 66.43 12.68 4.15
CA GLY A 415 66.72 13.83 3.31
C GLY A 415 65.81 15.05 3.49
N CYS A 416 64.95 15.09 4.51
CA CYS A 416 64.17 16.28 4.85
C CYS A 416 65.05 17.37 5.50
N GLN A 417 64.94 18.63 5.04
CA GLN A 417 65.74 19.75 5.57
C GLN A 417 65.16 20.32 6.85
N VAL A 418 63.84 20.35 6.92
CA VAL A 418 63.08 20.85 8.06
C VAL A 418 62.62 19.68 8.92
N ASN A 419 62.12 19.96 10.12
CA ASN A 419 61.50 18.92 10.93
C ASN A 419 60.27 18.37 10.17
N VAL A 420 60.24 17.05 10.02
CA VAL A 420 59.10 16.35 9.42
C VAL A 420 57.88 16.56 10.34
N THR A 421 56.72 16.80 9.75
CA THR A 421 55.46 17.04 10.48
C THR A 421 54.44 15.95 10.14
N GLN A 422 53.24 16.03 10.72
CA GLN A 422 52.11 15.15 10.36
C GLN A 422 51.70 15.20 8.89
N GLN A 423 52.07 16.28 8.20
CA GLN A 423 51.85 16.42 6.76
C GLN A 423 53.05 15.96 5.94
N GLY A 424 54.03 15.30 6.55
CA GLY A 424 55.28 14.84 5.93
C GLY A 424 56.34 15.94 5.92
N CYS A 425 57.28 15.82 5.00
CA CYS A 425 58.34 16.80 4.77
C CYS A 425 57.88 17.87 3.78
N SER A 426 57.83 19.12 4.22
CA SER A 426 57.50 20.26 3.37
C SER A 426 58.68 20.84 2.61
N LEU A 427 59.93 20.49 2.99
CA LEU A 427 61.13 20.96 2.31
C LEU A 427 62.29 19.95 2.46
N CYS A 428 62.74 19.40 1.33
CA CYS A 428 63.88 18.49 1.27
C CYS A 428 65.21 19.25 1.31
N LYS A 429 66.28 18.56 1.77
CA LYS A 429 67.66 19.07 1.74
C LYS A 429 68.14 19.26 0.30
N ASP A 430 69.08 20.16 0.12
CA ASP A 430 69.77 20.34 -1.16
C ASP A 430 70.29 18.99 -1.70
N GLY A 431 69.92 18.66 -2.93
CA GLY A 431 70.16 17.36 -3.56
C GLY A 431 69.02 16.35 -3.42
N TYR A 432 67.88 16.72 -2.82
CA TYR A 432 66.64 15.95 -2.76
C TYR A 432 65.45 16.81 -3.22
N PHE A 433 64.39 16.20 -3.74
CA PHE A 433 63.15 16.85 -4.14
C PHE A 433 61.92 16.14 -3.55
N ILE A 434 60.79 16.85 -3.48
CA ILE A 434 59.57 16.33 -2.88
C ILE A 434 58.85 15.40 -3.86
N ILE A 435 58.56 14.17 -3.43
CA ILE A 435 57.71 13.19 -4.11
C ILE A 435 56.43 12.93 -3.30
N ASN A 436 55.37 12.48 -3.98
CA ASN A 436 54.05 12.20 -3.38
C ASN A 436 53.46 13.37 -2.56
N SER A 437 53.89 14.60 -2.88
CA SER A 437 53.53 15.87 -2.24
C SER A 437 54.18 16.16 -0.89
N ASN A 438 54.78 15.18 -0.20
CA ASN A 438 55.31 15.38 1.14
C ASN A 438 56.42 14.39 1.60
N GLU A 439 57.07 13.69 0.69
CA GLU A 439 58.21 12.79 0.97
C GLU A 439 59.45 13.25 0.19
N CYS A 440 60.67 12.85 0.55
CA CYS A 440 61.90 13.31 -0.11
C CYS A 440 62.66 12.20 -0.84
N GLU A 441 63.09 12.47 -2.07
CA GLU A 441 63.90 11.56 -2.90
C GLU A 441 65.12 12.28 -3.51
N LYS A 442 66.24 11.59 -3.70
CA LYS A 442 67.53 12.18 -4.12
C LYS A 442 67.59 12.53 -5.63
N CYS A 443 68.12 13.71 -5.98
CA CYS A 443 68.33 14.20 -7.35
C CYS A 443 69.50 13.53 -8.09
N ASP A 444 69.53 13.63 -9.43
CA ASP A 444 70.62 13.11 -10.28
C ASP A 444 71.87 14.02 -10.30
N ASN A 445 73.05 13.46 -10.59
CA ASN A 445 74.37 14.04 -10.30
C ASN A 445 74.73 15.33 -11.07
N SER A 446 74.04 15.66 -12.16
CA SER A 446 74.28 16.87 -12.98
C SER A 446 73.47 18.11 -12.52
N CYS A 447 72.49 17.93 -11.64
CA CYS A 447 71.70 19.02 -11.08
C CYS A 447 72.24 19.43 -9.71
N LYS A 448 72.32 20.74 -9.42
CA LYS A 448 72.58 21.19 -8.04
C LYS A 448 71.31 21.14 -7.19
N THR A 449 70.16 21.51 -7.75
CA THR A 449 68.82 21.35 -7.15
C THR A 449 67.79 20.95 -8.22
N CYS A 450 66.81 20.09 -7.90
CA CYS A 450 65.79 19.60 -8.83
C CYS A 450 64.35 19.79 -8.28
N TYR A 451 63.32 19.87 -9.15
CA TYR A 451 61.98 20.39 -8.77
C TYR A 451 60.83 19.38 -8.67
N TYR A 452 60.84 18.29 -9.44
CA TYR A 452 59.71 17.33 -9.46
C TYR A 452 60.04 15.94 -10.01
N ASN A 453 61.15 15.78 -10.73
CA ASN A 453 61.75 14.48 -10.99
C ASN A 453 63.27 14.65 -10.90
N LYS A 454 63.98 13.52 -10.76
CA LYS A 454 65.44 13.52 -10.60
C LYS A 454 66.23 14.17 -11.75
N ASN A 455 65.62 14.42 -12.92
CA ASN A 455 66.24 14.95 -14.15
C ASN A 455 65.88 16.42 -14.46
N TYR A 456 64.94 17.06 -13.75
CA TYR A 456 64.52 18.44 -14.02
C TYR A 456 65.13 19.41 -13.00
N CYS A 457 66.17 20.14 -13.42
CA CYS A 457 66.95 21.01 -12.55
C CYS A 457 66.29 22.39 -12.35
N ILE A 458 66.46 22.98 -11.17
CA ILE A 458 66.14 24.39 -10.85
C ILE A 458 67.41 25.24 -10.84
N SER A 459 68.56 24.63 -10.56
CA SER A 459 69.84 25.31 -10.64
C SER A 459 70.94 24.35 -11.12
N CYS A 460 71.85 24.93 -11.87
CA CYS A 460 72.98 24.26 -12.47
C CYS A 460 74.26 24.64 -11.71
N TYR A 461 75.29 23.80 -11.79
CA TYR A 461 76.62 24.23 -11.39
C TYR A 461 77.11 25.39 -12.28
N SER A 462 77.99 26.24 -11.75
CA SER A 462 78.20 27.66 -12.15
C SER A 462 78.59 27.96 -13.61
N THR A 463 78.83 26.94 -14.44
CA THR A 463 79.28 27.07 -15.83
C THR A 463 78.19 26.87 -16.89
N LEU A 464 76.93 26.66 -16.48
CA LEU A 464 75.80 26.32 -17.36
C LEU A 464 74.59 27.26 -17.17
N VAL A 465 73.78 27.45 -18.21
CA VAL A 465 72.52 28.22 -18.19
C VAL A 465 71.33 27.28 -18.11
N LEU A 466 70.40 27.58 -17.21
CA LEU A 466 69.16 26.83 -17.07
C LEU A 466 68.17 27.24 -18.15
N THR A 467 67.79 26.31 -19.01
CA THR A 467 66.78 26.53 -20.05
C THR A 467 65.37 26.42 -19.47
N SER A 468 64.40 27.01 -20.17
CA SER A 468 62.99 27.03 -19.74
C SER A 468 62.32 25.65 -19.63
N ASN A 469 62.95 24.59 -20.14
CA ASN A 469 62.54 23.19 -19.99
C ASN A 469 63.32 22.44 -18.88
N GLY A 470 63.99 23.16 -17.97
CA GLY A 470 64.62 22.60 -16.76
C GLY A 470 65.90 21.80 -17.00
N SER A 471 66.58 22.04 -18.11
CA SER A 471 67.86 21.42 -18.47
C SER A 471 69.01 22.43 -18.41
N CYS A 472 70.22 21.99 -18.10
CA CYS A 472 71.40 22.86 -17.99
C CYS A 472 72.23 22.82 -19.28
N VAL A 473 72.37 23.94 -20.00
CA VAL A 473 73.06 24.02 -21.32
C VAL A 473 74.11 25.13 -21.40
N GLY A 474 75.02 25.10 -22.37
CA GLY A 474 76.14 26.06 -22.52
C GLY A 474 75.82 27.37 -23.27
N LEU A 475 76.66 28.40 -23.07
CA LEU A 475 76.54 29.78 -23.59
C LEU A 475 76.25 29.91 -25.10
N SER A 476 76.77 28.98 -25.92
CA SER A 476 76.66 29.04 -27.38
C SER A 476 75.23 28.87 -27.92
N GLN A 477 74.25 28.56 -27.06
CA GLN A 477 72.89 28.20 -27.45
C GLN A 477 71.81 29.28 -27.20
N ILE A 478 72.13 30.49 -26.70
CA ILE A 478 71.13 31.57 -26.45
C ILE A 478 71.34 32.80 -27.35
N PHE A 479 70.33 33.13 -28.18
CA PHE A 479 70.38 34.16 -29.22
C PHE A 479 70.39 35.60 -28.65
N LYS A 480 71.36 36.42 -29.09
CA LYS A 480 71.56 37.85 -28.72
C LYS A 480 71.88 38.12 -27.24
N CYS A 481 72.21 37.09 -26.47
CA CYS A 481 72.75 37.18 -25.11
C CYS A 481 74.27 37.40 -25.15
N ILE A 482 74.78 38.35 -24.34
CA ILE A 482 76.19 38.75 -24.40
C ILE A 482 76.98 38.32 -23.14
N GLU A 483 76.31 38.11 -22.00
CA GLU A 483 76.99 37.85 -20.72
C GLU A 483 76.14 36.95 -19.80
N ILE A 484 76.76 35.93 -19.18
CA ILE A 484 76.13 34.99 -18.24
C ILE A 484 76.78 35.07 -16.86
N THR A 485 75.93 35.17 -15.83
CA THR A 485 76.30 34.92 -14.44
C THR A 485 75.14 34.23 -13.72
N ASN A 486 75.44 33.36 -12.76
CA ASN A 486 74.43 32.64 -11.95
C ASN A 486 73.35 31.92 -12.77
N SER A 487 73.76 31.19 -13.81
CA SER A 487 72.88 30.42 -14.70
C SER A 487 71.86 31.27 -15.49
N LYS A 488 72.08 32.59 -15.69
CA LYS A 488 71.16 33.52 -16.38
C LYS A 488 71.89 34.53 -17.28
N CYS A 489 71.23 34.92 -18.38
CA CYS A 489 71.64 35.98 -19.28
C CYS A 489 71.26 37.37 -18.73
N ILE A 490 72.25 38.25 -18.56
CA ILE A 490 72.04 39.54 -17.88
C ILE A 490 72.09 40.77 -18.81
N LYS A 491 72.51 40.62 -20.07
CA LYS A 491 72.66 41.76 -21.00
C LYS A 491 72.27 41.42 -22.44
N CYS A 492 71.43 42.28 -23.02
CA CYS A 492 70.80 42.15 -24.34
C CYS A 492 71.04 43.38 -25.25
N SER A 493 70.91 43.24 -26.57
CA SER A 493 71.11 44.32 -27.56
C SER A 493 69.96 45.35 -27.64
N PHE A 494 70.25 46.58 -28.12
CA PHE A 494 69.31 47.73 -28.19
C PHE A 494 67.97 47.41 -28.92
N TRP A 495 66.85 47.97 -28.42
CA TRP A 495 65.42 47.62 -28.66
C TRP A 495 64.87 46.40 -27.89
N TYR A 496 65.72 45.68 -27.18
CA TYR A 496 65.35 44.52 -26.39
C TYR A 496 65.85 44.67 -24.96
N THR A 497 65.01 44.26 -24.01
CA THR A 497 65.38 44.14 -22.60
C THR A 497 65.39 42.66 -22.23
N PRO A 498 66.27 42.20 -21.33
CA PRO A 498 66.23 40.84 -20.83
C PRO A 498 64.81 40.47 -20.39
N SER A 499 64.41 39.23 -20.66
CA SER A 499 63.25 38.66 -20.00
C SER A 499 63.51 38.73 -18.49
N TRP A 500 62.45 38.96 -17.73
CA TRP A 500 62.51 39.19 -16.29
C TRP A 500 63.20 38.05 -15.51
N ASP A 501 63.25 36.86 -16.09
CA ASP A 501 63.87 35.64 -15.58
C ASP A 501 65.29 35.39 -16.11
N GLY A 502 65.78 36.17 -17.07
CA GLY A 502 67.14 36.11 -17.61
C GLY A 502 67.40 34.96 -18.59
N THR A 503 66.35 34.41 -19.22
CA THR A 503 66.44 33.23 -20.08
C THR A 503 66.47 33.59 -21.59
N PHE A 504 65.96 34.75 -21.98
CA PHE A 504 66.04 35.32 -23.35
C PHE A 504 65.83 36.85 -23.36
N CYS A 505 65.75 37.54 -24.51
CA CYS A 505 65.59 39.01 -24.62
C CYS A 505 64.27 39.42 -25.34
N LYS A 506 63.49 40.42 -24.84
CA LYS A 506 62.14 40.83 -25.35
C LYS A 506 61.89 42.34 -25.58
N THR A 507 60.87 42.72 -26.36
CA THR A 507 60.48 44.11 -26.81
C THR A 507 59.35 44.77 -25.96
N LYS A 508 59.08 46.10 -26.06
CA LYS A 508 58.18 46.88 -25.13
C LYS A 508 57.14 47.82 -25.82
N ALA A 509 55.87 47.94 -25.33
CA ALA A 509 54.77 48.79 -25.90
C ALA A 509 53.69 49.38 -24.89
N VAL A 510 52.75 50.26 -25.35
CA VAL A 510 51.98 51.35 -24.63
C VAL A 510 50.42 51.13 -24.52
N TRP A 511 49.74 51.63 -23.46
CA TRP A 511 48.49 51.08 -22.86
C TRP A 511 47.07 51.57 -23.33
N TRP A 512 46.88 52.58 -24.19
CA TRP A 512 45.53 53.11 -24.51
C TRP A 512 44.66 52.23 -25.45
N LEU A 513 45.20 51.15 -25.99
CA LEU A 513 44.48 50.24 -26.91
C LEU A 513 43.47 49.30 -26.20
N ILE A 514 43.61 49.07 -24.89
CA ILE A 514 42.87 48.03 -24.16
C ILE A 514 41.40 48.41 -23.93
N LEU A 515 41.08 49.71 -23.84
CA LEU A 515 39.72 50.21 -23.58
C LEU A 515 38.76 49.97 -24.75
N LEU A 516 39.24 50.02 -26.00
CA LEU A 516 38.42 49.78 -27.20
C LEU A 516 38.02 48.30 -27.36
N CYS A 517 38.84 47.37 -26.89
CA CYS A 517 38.54 45.93 -26.96
C CYS A 517 37.38 45.53 -26.04
N ILE A 518 37.19 46.21 -24.90
CA ILE A 518 36.15 45.88 -23.93
C ILE A 518 34.75 46.22 -24.47
N ILE A 519 34.62 47.37 -25.15
CA ILE A 519 33.34 47.81 -25.75
C ILE A 519 32.91 46.85 -26.89
N PHE A 520 33.87 46.39 -27.69
CA PHE A 520 33.60 45.46 -28.79
C PHE A 520 33.08 44.09 -28.31
N VAL A 521 33.58 43.59 -27.18
CA VAL A 521 33.13 42.31 -26.60
C VAL A 521 31.67 42.37 -26.12
N LEU A 522 31.24 43.50 -25.54
CA LEU A 522 29.86 43.66 -25.06
C LEU A 522 28.82 43.63 -26.21
N VAL A 523 29.17 44.16 -27.38
CA VAL A 523 28.30 44.14 -28.57
C VAL A 523 28.16 42.73 -29.16
N ILE A 524 29.22 41.93 -29.11
CA ILE A 524 29.16 40.53 -29.58
C ILE A 524 28.26 39.68 -28.67
N ILE A 525 28.32 39.90 -27.36
CA ILE A 525 27.50 39.15 -26.39
C ILE A 525 26.00 39.43 -26.60
N SER A 526 25.62 40.68 -26.86
CA SER A 526 24.21 41.03 -27.09
C SER A 526 23.67 40.42 -28.39
N ALA A 527 24.47 40.39 -29.46
CA ALA A 527 24.10 39.74 -30.72
C ALA A 527 23.89 38.22 -30.59
N LEU A 528 24.75 37.54 -29.81
CA LEU A 528 24.63 36.10 -29.55
C LEU A 528 23.36 35.75 -28.77
N LEU A 529 22.96 36.58 -27.81
CA LEU A 529 21.72 36.38 -27.04
C LEU A 529 20.47 36.44 -27.94
N VAL A 530 20.42 37.37 -28.90
CA VAL A 530 19.29 37.49 -29.84
C VAL A 530 19.18 36.27 -30.75
N ILE A 531 20.30 35.74 -31.23
CA ILE A 531 20.35 34.54 -32.08
C ILE A 531 19.84 33.31 -31.32
N ILE A 532 20.23 33.14 -30.05
CA ILE A 532 19.78 32.03 -29.20
C ILE A 532 18.25 32.05 -29.01
N ILE A 533 17.65 33.22 -28.82
CA ILE A 533 16.19 33.39 -28.68
C ILE A 533 15.46 32.98 -29.97
N PHE A 534 16.00 33.34 -31.14
CA PHE A 534 15.39 32.95 -32.42
C PHE A 534 15.46 31.44 -32.67
N ILE A 535 16.60 30.81 -32.37
CA ILE A 535 16.80 29.37 -32.53
C ILE A 535 15.87 28.58 -31.59
N THR A 536 15.76 28.98 -30.33
CA THR A 536 14.87 28.31 -29.36
C THR A 536 13.39 28.37 -29.77
N LYS A 537 12.91 29.53 -30.23
CA LYS A 537 11.55 29.64 -30.79
C LYS A 537 11.34 28.75 -32.03
N TYR A 538 12.33 28.67 -32.92
CA TYR A 538 12.26 27.80 -34.09
C TYR A 538 12.20 26.31 -33.70
N VAL A 539 13.03 25.87 -32.76
CA VAL A 539 13.09 24.49 -32.27
C VAL A 539 11.79 24.09 -31.56
N LEU A 540 11.23 24.95 -30.70
CA LEU A 540 9.96 24.69 -30.02
C LEU A 540 8.79 24.53 -31.01
N LYS A 541 8.71 25.41 -32.02
CA LYS A 541 7.69 25.32 -33.09
C LYS A 541 7.84 24.05 -33.92
N LYS A 542 9.09 23.60 -34.17
CA LYS A 542 9.37 22.35 -34.90
C LYS A 542 9.04 21.11 -34.06
N ARG A 543 9.31 21.12 -32.75
CA ARG A 543 9.03 20.01 -31.83
C ARG A 543 7.53 19.78 -31.66
N HIS A 544 6.74 20.83 -31.44
CA HIS A 544 5.26 20.73 -31.35
C HIS A 544 4.63 20.17 -32.64
N LYS A 545 5.17 20.53 -33.81
CA LYS A 545 4.71 20.01 -35.12
C LYS A 545 5.14 18.56 -35.38
N THR A 546 6.13 18.06 -34.65
CA THR A 546 6.66 16.70 -34.77
C THR A 546 5.94 15.74 -33.82
N GLU A 547 5.58 16.16 -32.60
CA GLU A 547 4.78 15.35 -31.66
C GLU A 547 3.39 15.00 -32.22
N ILE A 548 2.68 15.96 -32.83
CA ILE A 548 1.37 15.71 -33.49
C ILE A 548 1.48 14.72 -34.67
N ARG A 549 2.67 14.55 -35.27
CA ARG A 549 2.89 13.60 -36.38
C ARG A 549 3.25 12.19 -35.91
N LYS A 550 3.66 12.00 -34.65
CA LYS A 550 4.06 10.71 -34.10
C LYS A 550 2.88 9.87 -33.60
N THR A 551 1.75 10.51 -33.27
CA THR A 551 0.55 9.85 -32.74
C THR A 551 -0.59 9.73 -33.76
N THR A 552 -0.34 10.04 -35.04
CA THR A 552 -1.38 10.05 -36.08
C THR A 552 -0.81 9.54 -37.40
N THR A 553 -1.16 8.31 -37.80
CA THR A 553 -0.72 7.70 -39.06
C THR A 553 -1.48 8.32 -40.24
N LEU A 554 -1.04 9.50 -40.69
CA LEU A 554 -1.60 10.17 -41.85
C LEU A 554 -0.98 9.64 -43.14
N PHE A 555 -1.81 9.21 -44.09
CA PHE A 555 -1.35 8.71 -45.38
C PHE A 555 -2.17 9.25 -46.56
N LYS A 556 -1.56 9.25 -47.75
CA LYS A 556 -2.25 9.65 -48.99
C LYS A 556 -3.11 8.50 -49.48
N MET A 557 -4.41 8.71 -49.61
CA MET A 557 -5.36 7.66 -50.04
C MET A 557 -4.99 7.06 -51.41
N LYS A 558 -4.49 7.89 -52.34
CA LYS A 558 -4.04 7.43 -53.68
C LYS A 558 -2.84 6.48 -53.66
N ARG A 559 -2.12 6.38 -52.54
CA ARG A 559 -0.92 5.55 -52.38
C ARG A 559 -1.15 4.38 -51.42
N SER A 560 -2.38 4.15 -50.99
CA SER A 560 -2.75 3.06 -50.09
C SER A 560 -3.56 1.99 -50.81
N ASN A 561 -3.45 0.74 -50.34
CA ASN A 561 -4.25 -0.38 -50.84
C ASN A 561 -5.65 -0.45 -50.18
N VAL A 562 -5.97 0.48 -49.28
CA VAL A 562 -7.26 0.55 -48.59
C VAL A 562 -8.35 1.00 -49.57
N LYS A 563 -9.40 0.19 -49.71
CA LYS A 563 -10.61 0.56 -50.44
C LYS A 563 -11.48 1.44 -49.54
N PHE A 564 -11.75 2.67 -49.97
CA PHE A 564 -12.57 3.62 -49.23
C PHE A 564 -14.00 3.65 -49.77
N VAL A 565 -14.96 3.55 -48.86
CA VAL A 565 -16.38 3.78 -49.11
C VAL A 565 -16.70 5.23 -48.81
N SER A 566 -17.21 5.97 -49.80
CA SER A 566 -17.61 7.37 -49.61
C SER A 566 -18.83 7.47 -48.71
N LEU A 567 -18.76 8.39 -47.76
CA LEU A 567 -19.89 8.91 -47.01
C LEU A 567 -20.35 10.24 -47.67
N SER A 568 -21.35 10.90 -47.09
CA SER A 568 -21.76 12.24 -47.54
C SER A 568 -20.69 13.30 -47.21
N ASN A 569 -20.79 14.47 -47.86
CA ASN A 569 -19.97 15.66 -47.60
C ASN A 569 -18.43 15.48 -47.73
N GLY A 570 -18.03 14.46 -48.49
CA GLY A 570 -16.66 14.20 -48.88
C GLY A 570 -15.82 13.47 -47.82
N VAL A 571 -16.42 12.96 -46.75
CA VAL A 571 -15.74 12.02 -45.83
C VAL A 571 -15.85 10.60 -46.40
N CYS A 572 -14.86 9.75 -46.16
CA CYS A 572 -14.90 8.33 -46.56
C CYS A 572 -14.28 7.45 -45.48
N VAL A 573 -14.59 6.15 -45.50
CA VAL A 573 -14.16 5.18 -44.47
C VAL A 573 -13.71 3.88 -45.10
N SER A 574 -12.87 3.10 -44.41
CA SER A 574 -12.47 1.76 -44.90
C SER A 574 -13.62 0.76 -44.89
N SER A 575 -14.61 0.93 -44.01
CA SER A 575 -15.80 0.08 -43.92
C SER A 575 -16.96 0.83 -43.26
N GLN A 576 -18.21 0.47 -43.54
CA GLN A 576 -19.38 0.96 -42.80
C GLN A 576 -19.77 0.04 -41.62
N LYS A 577 -19.05 -1.08 -41.47
CA LYS A 577 -19.20 -2.05 -40.38
C LYS A 577 -17.82 -2.44 -39.87
N ILE A 578 -17.59 -2.30 -38.57
CA ILE A 578 -16.42 -2.83 -37.88
C ILE A 578 -16.85 -4.09 -37.15
N ASP A 579 -16.18 -5.19 -37.48
CA ASP A 579 -16.42 -6.51 -36.89
C ASP A 579 -15.18 -6.90 -36.09
N PHE A 580 -15.32 -6.94 -34.76
CA PHE A 580 -14.21 -7.29 -33.87
C PHE A 580 -13.85 -8.78 -33.94
N ASN A 581 -14.69 -9.62 -34.54
CA ASN A 581 -14.46 -11.05 -34.73
C ASN A 581 -13.90 -11.38 -36.12
N THR A 582 -13.29 -10.40 -36.80
CA THR A 582 -12.70 -10.63 -38.13
C THR A 582 -11.47 -11.54 -38.05
N ASP A 583 -10.61 -11.31 -37.05
CA ASP A 583 -9.32 -12.02 -36.88
C ASP A 583 -9.33 -12.97 -35.68
N ILE A 584 -10.40 -12.96 -34.88
CA ILE A 584 -10.57 -13.80 -33.69
C ILE A 584 -11.99 -14.35 -33.66
N ASP A 585 -12.16 -15.62 -33.28
CA ASP A 585 -13.48 -16.25 -33.23
C ASP A 585 -14.37 -15.61 -32.16
N GLU A 586 -13.83 -15.36 -30.98
CA GLU A 586 -14.54 -14.79 -29.83
C GLU A 586 -13.70 -13.76 -29.07
N ILE A 587 -14.33 -12.67 -28.62
CA ILE A 587 -13.67 -11.59 -27.89
C ILE A 587 -13.56 -11.96 -26.39
N PRO A 588 -12.36 -11.92 -25.78
CA PRO A 588 -12.21 -12.24 -24.37
C PRO A 588 -12.90 -11.22 -23.44
N VAL A 589 -13.65 -11.72 -22.45
CA VAL A 589 -14.33 -10.88 -21.45
C VAL A 589 -13.32 -10.29 -20.44
N ASN A 590 -13.49 -9.00 -20.11
CA ASN A 590 -12.59 -8.14 -19.33
C ASN A 590 -11.19 -7.94 -19.94
N GLN A 591 -11.02 -8.15 -21.24
CA GLN A 591 -9.76 -7.88 -21.93
C GLN A 591 -10.00 -6.97 -23.13
N GLU A 592 -9.06 -6.04 -23.35
CA GLU A 592 -9.12 -5.15 -24.51
C GLU A 592 -8.74 -5.89 -25.79
N THR A 593 -9.63 -5.83 -26.76
CA THR A 593 -9.36 -6.27 -28.14
C THR A 593 -9.23 -5.05 -29.03
N LYS A 594 -8.23 -5.06 -29.92
CA LYS A 594 -7.91 -3.96 -30.83
C LYS A 594 -8.33 -4.30 -32.25
N THR A 595 -8.93 -3.34 -32.95
CA THR A 595 -9.14 -3.38 -34.40
C THR A 595 -8.77 -2.05 -35.05
N MET A 596 -8.57 -2.05 -36.35
CA MET A 596 -8.09 -0.89 -37.11
C MET A 596 -9.15 -0.39 -38.10
N PHE A 597 -9.35 0.92 -38.13
CA PHE A 597 -10.35 1.57 -38.95
C PHE A 597 -9.79 2.85 -39.60
N CYS A 598 -9.96 3.04 -40.91
CA CYS A 598 -9.44 4.23 -41.58
C CYS A 598 -10.55 5.23 -41.93
N VAL A 599 -10.29 6.52 -41.69
CA VAL A 599 -11.16 7.63 -42.11
C VAL A 599 -10.39 8.55 -43.05
N GLY A 600 -10.99 8.88 -44.19
CA GLY A 600 -10.41 9.71 -45.24
C GLY A 600 -11.25 10.94 -45.57
N ASN A 601 -10.62 11.89 -46.28
CA ASN A 601 -11.25 13.13 -46.71
C ASN A 601 -11.05 13.38 -48.22
N TYR A 602 -12.12 13.25 -49.00
CA TYR A 602 -12.24 13.68 -50.39
C TYR A 602 -12.72 15.12 -50.56
N ASN A 603 -13.21 15.78 -49.49
CA ASN A 603 -13.62 17.19 -49.55
C ASN A 603 -12.41 18.06 -49.98
N LYS A 604 -12.68 19.10 -50.77
CA LYS A 604 -11.65 20.09 -51.15
C LYS A 604 -11.14 20.88 -49.94
N LYS A 605 -11.97 21.00 -48.90
CA LYS A 605 -11.68 21.70 -47.65
C LYS A 605 -11.06 20.76 -46.60
N THR A 606 -10.33 21.34 -45.65
CA THR A 606 -9.75 20.58 -44.52
C THR A 606 -10.83 20.30 -43.48
N VAL A 607 -10.89 19.05 -43.01
CA VAL A 607 -11.92 18.55 -42.10
C VAL A 607 -11.28 18.03 -40.81
N LYS A 608 -11.86 18.38 -39.66
CA LYS A 608 -11.54 17.79 -38.35
C LYS A 608 -12.47 16.60 -38.11
N ILE A 609 -11.92 15.42 -37.83
CA ILE A 609 -12.62 14.17 -37.56
C ILE A 609 -12.48 13.81 -36.09
N GLN A 610 -13.57 13.41 -35.45
CA GLN A 610 -13.62 12.89 -34.07
C GLN A 610 -14.58 11.70 -34.03
N LEU A 611 -14.27 10.68 -33.23
CA LEU A 611 -15.18 9.56 -32.98
C LEU A 611 -15.92 9.79 -31.67
N THR A 612 -17.22 9.51 -31.65
CA THR A 612 -18.09 9.63 -30.48
C THR A 612 -18.98 8.41 -30.35
N TYR A 613 -19.17 7.94 -29.13
CA TYR A 613 -19.96 6.75 -28.81
C TYR A 613 -21.17 7.17 -27.97
N SER A 614 -22.33 6.54 -28.15
CA SER A 614 -23.49 6.80 -27.29
C SER A 614 -23.21 6.22 -25.90
N THR A 615 -22.90 7.09 -24.95
CA THR A 615 -22.66 6.75 -23.53
C THR A 615 -23.85 6.10 -22.83
N ILE A 616 -25.02 6.06 -23.49
CA ILE A 616 -26.27 5.57 -22.93
C ILE A 616 -26.34 4.04 -22.91
N ASN A 617 -25.47 3.31 -23.63
CA ASN A 617 -25.76 1.92 -23.96
C ASN A 617 -24.64 0.87 -23.80
N SER A 618 -23.71 1.01 -22.85
CA SER A 618 -22.78 -0.11 -22.64
C SER A 618 -22.29 -0.32 -21.22
N ASP A 619 -23.23 -0.62 -20.32
CA ASP A 619 -22.96 -1.45 -19.12
C ASP A 619 -22.23 -2.77 -19.48
N LYS A 620 -22.25 -3.15 -20.76
CA LYS A 620 -21.71 -4.39 -21.34
C LYS A 620 -20.28 -4.30 -21.86
N PHE A 621 -19.78 -3.13 -22.24
CA PHE A 621 -18.44 -2.98 -22.82
C PHE A 621 -17.89 -1.55 -22.73
N LEU A 622 -16.57 -1.42 -22.65
CA LEU A 622 -15.86 -0.14 -22.73
C LEU A 622 -15.28 0.04 -24.12
N ILE A 623 -15.41 1.24 -24.70
CA ILE A 623 -14.85 1.58 -26.01
C ILE A 623 -13.93 2.78 -25.87
N ARG A 624 -12.76 2.70 -26.50
CA ARG A 624 -11.88 3.86 -26.73
C ARG A 624 -11.24 3.80 -28.11
N ASN A 625 -10.79 4.95 -28.60
CA ASN A 625 -10.02 5.03 -29.85
C ASN A 625 -8.77 5.86 -29.70
N ASP A 626 -7.78 5.55 -30.53
CA ASP A 626 -6.53 6.29 -30.67
C ASP A 626 -6.21 6.46 -32.16
N PRO A 627 -6.06 7.68 -32.69
CA PRO A 627 -6.18 8.97 -32.01
C PRO A 627 -7.64 9.35 -31.68
N GLU A 628 -7.85 10.20 -30.68
CA GLU A 628 -9.18 10.73 -30.34
C GLU A 628 -9.73 11.67 -31.43
N VAL A 629 -8.85 12.45 -32.05
CA VAL A 629 -9.21 13.51 -33.01
C VAL A 629 -8.12 13.72 -34.04
N VAL A 630 -8.51 13.97 -35.31
CA VAL A 630 -7.57 14.14 -36.43
C VAL A 630 -8.00 15.29 -37.33
N ILE A 631 -7.03 15.96 -37.97
CA ILE A 631 -7.29 16.95 -39.02
C ILE A 631 -6.83 16.38 -40.37
N LEU A 632 -7.78 16.18 -41.29
CA LEU A 632 -7.56 15.60 -42.61
C LEU A 632 -7.64 16.68 -43.70
N LYS A 633 -6.56 16.82 -44.47
CA LYS A 633 -6.56 17.57 -45.73
C LYS A 633 -7.18 16.73 -46.85
N THR A 634 -7.56 17.40 -47.93
CA THR A 634 -8.04 16.73 -49.14
C THR A 634 -7.07 15.64 -49.63
N GLY A 635 -7.58 14.44 -49.91
CA GLY A 635 -6.82 13.29 -50.37
C GLY A 635 -6.01 12.55 -49.29
N ILE A 636 -6.17 12.91 -48.02
CA ILE A 636 -5.48 12.29 -46.87
C ILE A 636 -6.46 11.47 -46.04
N ALA A 637 -5.98 10.34 -45.54
CA ALA A 637 -6.67 9.51 -44.55
C ALA A 637 -5.81 9.32 -43.30
N SER A 638 -6.47 8.96 -42.21
CA SER A 638 -5.85 8.53 -40.96
C SER A 638 -6.40 7.19 -40.55
N GLU A 639 -5.53 6.42 -39.93
CA GLU A 639 -5.87 5.21 -39.21
C GLU A 639 -6.33 5.55 -37.78
N PHE A 640 -7.37 4.86 -37.31
CA PHE A 640 -7.90 4.85 -35.95
C PHE A 640 -7.78 3.43 -35.40
N SER A 641 -7.05 3.27 -34.30
CA SER A 641 -7.06 2.07 -33.47
C SER A 641 -8.28 2.13 -32.56
N MET A 642 -9.21 1.20 -32.70
CA MET A 642 -10.36 1.07 -31.82
C MET A 642 -10.17 -0.09 -30.86
N TYR A 643 -10.48 0.13 -29.59
CA TYR A 643 -10.36 -0.85 -28.52
C TYR A 643 -11.73 -1.09 -27.91
N VAL A 644 -12.09 -2.36 -27.77
CA VAL A 644 -13.32 -2.80 -27.08
C VAL A 644 -12.93 -3.75 -25.95
N GLN A 645 -13.45 -3.49 -24.76
CA GLN A 645 -13.34 -4.38 -23.60
C GLN A 645 -14.74 -4.79 -23.14
N PRO A 646 -15.20 -6.02 -23.44
CA PRO A 646 -16.45 -6.52 -22.91
C PRO A 646 -16.38 -6.75 -21.40
N LEU A 647 -17.46 -6.48 -20.68
CA LEU A 647 -17.57 -6.66 -19.22
C LEU A 647 -18.34 -7.93 -18.84
N CYS A 648 -19.10 -8.49 -19.79
CA CYS A 648 -19.86 -9.72 -19.66
C CYS A 648 -19.86 -10.51 -20.98
N SER A 649 -20.30 -11.76 -20.90
CA SER A 649 -20.55 -12.62 -22.05
C SER A 649 -21.79 -12.09 -22.79
N CYS A 650 -21.59 -11.49 -23.96
CA CYS A 650 -22.65 -10.87 -24.74
C CYS A 650 -22.37 -10.88 -26.25
N GLN A 651 -23.42 -10.63 -27.02
CA GLN A 651 -23.32 -10.26 -28.43
C GLN A 651 -23.73 -8.79 -28.56
N PHE A 652 -22.84 -7.96 -29.08
CA PHE A 652 -23.13 -6.54 -29.29
C PHE A 652 -23.27 -6.22 -30.77
N LYS A 653 -24.32 -5.46 -31.08
CA LYS A 653 -24.58 -4.85 -32.38
C LYS A 653 -25.01 -3.41 -32.13
N THR A 654 -24.03 -2.51 -32.09
CA THR A 654 -24.22 -1.09 -31.75
C THR A 654 -23.72 -0.21 -32.89
N GLU A 655 -23.87 1.11 -32.75
CA GLU A 655 -23.36 2.09 -33.69
C GLU A 655 -22.54 3.16 -32.95
N PHE A 656 -21.47 3.65 -33.58
CA PHE A 656 -20.75 4.83 -33.14
C PHE A 656 -20.80 5.91 -34.22
N GLN A 657 -20.55 7.16 -33.82
CA GLN A 657 -20.64 8.31 -34.70
C GLN A 657 -19.26 8.86 -35.03
N ILE A 658 -19.03 9.10 -36.32
CA ILE A 658 -17.94 9.95 -36.80
C ILE A 658 -18.49 11.37 -36.89
N VAL A 659 -17.89 12.30 -36.15
CA VAL A 659 -18.17 13.73 -36.22
C VAL A 659 -17.12 14.38 -37.10
N SER A 660 -17.57 15.04 -38.16
CA SER A 660 -16.70 15.81 -39.06
C SER A 660 -17.04 17.29 -39.00
N LYS A 661 -16.03 18.14 -38.81
CA LYS A 661 -16.17 19.61 -38.83
C LYS A 661 -15.29 20.22 -39.92
N THR A 662 -15.91 20.88 -40.89
CA THR A 662 -15.18 21.59 -41.94
C THR A 662 -14.60 22.88 -41.38
N LEU A 663 -13.27 23.03 -41.37
CA LEU A 663 -12.62 24.16 -40.69
C LEU A 663 -12.90 25.53 -41.34
N ALA A 664 -13.20 25.55 -42.64
CA ALA A 664 -13.44 26.80 -43.38
C ALA A 664 -14.88 27.30 -43.27
N SER A 665 -15.88 26.40 -43.17
CA SER A 665 -17.31 26.77 -43.07
C SER A 665 -17.90 26.57 -41.67
N ASN A 666 -17.15 25.97 -40.74
CA ASN A 666 -17.63 25.51 -39.43
C ASN A 666 -18.82 24.54 -39.47
N GLU A 667 -19.15 23.99 -40.64
CA GLU A 667 -20.21 23.01 -40.83
C GLU A 667 -19.85 21.67 -40.17
N VAL A 668 -20.79 21.10 -39.41
CA VAL A 668 -20.63 19.83 -38.69
C VAL A 668 -21.54 18.78 -39.29
N ASN A 669 -21.02 17.59 -39.53
CA ASN A 669 -21.75 16.44 -40.09
C ASN A 669 -21.47 15.18 -39.25
N TYR A 670 -22.48 14.32 -39.11
CA TYR A 670 -22.45 13.11 -38.30
C TYR A 670 -22.67 11.87 -39.17
N TYR A 671 -21.89 10.81 -38.95
CA TYR A 671 -22.02 9.56 -39.70
C TYR A 671 -22.03 8.36 -38.75
N ASN A 672 -23.08 7.53 -38.82
CA ASN A 672 -23.15 6.31 -38.02
C ASN A 672 -22.37 5.17 -38.69
N ILE A 673 -21.56 4.46 -37.91
CA ILE A 673 -20.82 3.27 -38.31
C ILE A 673 -21.22 2.11 -37.40
N LYS A 674 -21.52 0.96 -37.99
CA LYS A 674 -21.93 -0.23 -37.26
C LYS A 674 -20.73 -0.88 -36.58
N LEU A 675 -20.92 -1.29 -35.34
CA LEU A 675 -19.96 -2.00 -34.51
C LEU A 675 -20.57 -3.33 -34.08
N VAL A 676 -19.92 -4.44 -34.39
CA VAL A 676 -20.38 -5.76 -33.97
C VAL A 676 -19.27 -6.57 -33.33
N GLY A 677 -19.68 -7.46 -32.43
CA GLY A 677 -18.82 -8.51 -31.91
C GLY A 677 -19.55 -9.51 -31.03
N VAL A 678 -18.90 -10.67 -30.86
CA VAL A 678 -19.33 -11.80 -30.03
C VAL A 678 -18.21 -12.13 -29.06
N THR A 679 -18.53 -12.24 -27.78
CA THR A 679 -17.57 -12.55 -26.74
C THR A 679 -17.50 -14.04 -26.43
N CYS A 680 -16.40 -14.48 -25.81
CA CYS A 680 -16.32 -15.82 -25.25
C CYS A 680 -17.31 -16.02 -24.09
N GLN A 681 -17.73 -17.26 -23.86
CA GLN A 681 -18.57 -17.60 -22.73
C GLN A 681 -17.80 -17.53 -21.41
N SER A 682 -18.40 -16.92 -20.40
CA SER A 682 -17.85 -16.80 -19.05
C SER A 682 -18.96 -16.75 -18.00
N THR A 683 -18.61 -16.89 -16.73
CA THR A 683 -19.54 -16.72 -15.60
C THR A 683 -19.89 -15.26 -15.32
N LYS A 684 -19.40 -14.29 -16.10
CA LYS A 684 -19.96 -12.95 -16.16
C LYS A 684 -21.02 -12.91 -17.25
N ILE A 685 -22.28 -12.82 -16.88
CA ILE A 685 -23.40 -12.96 -17.82
C ILE A 685 -24.06 -11.60 -18.11
N ASP A 686 -24.66 -11.49 -19.29
CA ASP A 686 -25.45 -10.31 -19.66
C ASP A 686 -26.79 -10.30 -18.92
N TYR A 687 -27.09 -9.19 -18.25
CA TYR A 687 -28.36 -9.02 -17.53
C TYR A 687 -29.57 -9.09 -18.46
N GLU A 688 -29.42 -8.68 -19.73
CA GLU A 688 -30.53 -8.70 -20.69
C GLU A 688 -30.90 -10.11 -21.15
N GLU A 689 -30.03 -11.11 -20.94
CA GLU A 689 -30.36 -12.51 -21.18
C GLU A 689 -31.16 -13.15 -20.03
N LEU A 690 -31.35 -12.42 -18.92
CA LEU A 690 -32.09 -12.89 -17.75
C LEU A 690 -33.53 -12.40 -17.75
N VAL A 691 -34.47 -13.35 -17.69
CA VAL A 691 -35.89 -13.06 -17.54
C VAL A 691 -36.33 -13.45 -16.13
N ALA A 692 -36.57 -12.46 -15.27
CA ALA A 692 -37.14 -12.71 -13.94
C ALA A 692 -38.66 -12.85 -14.06
N GLU A 693 -39.21 -13.99 -13.62
CA GLU A 693 -40.61 -14.34 -13.84
C GLU A 693 -41.44 -14.27 -12.55
N LYS A 694 -40.96 -14.91 -11.47
CA LYS A 694 -41.72 -15.07 -10.22
C LYS A 694 -40.84 -14.77 -9.01
N TYR A 695 -41.33 -13.92 -8.10
CA TYR A 695 -40.72 -13.73 -6.79
C TYR A 695 -40.81 -15.01 -5.96
N LEU A 696 -39.71 -15.44 -5.36
CA LEU A 696 -39.64 -16.64 -4.50
C LEU A 696 -39.52 -16.26 -3.03
N GLY A 697 -38.75 -15.22 -2.71
CA GLY A 697 -38.53 -14.81 -1.34
C GLY A 697 -37.46 -13.74 -1.21
N GLU A 698 -37.33 -13.21 0.00
CA GLU A 698 -36.35 -12.20 0.37
C GLU A 698 -35.58 -12.71 1.58
N GLY A 699 -34.26 -12.84 1.43
CA GLY A 699 -33.35 -13.26 2.48
C GLY A 699 -32.46 -12.11 2.95
N ALA A 700 -31.57 -12.42 3.91
CA ALA A 700 -30.59 -11.45 4.44
C ALA A 700 -29.70 -10.84 3.34
N PHE A 701 -29.42 -11.61 2.29
CA PHE A 701 -28.49 -11.24 1.21
C PHE A 701 -29.17 -10.66 -0.04
N GLY A 702 -30.51 -10.54 -0.06
CA GLY A 702 -31.24 -9.99 -1.20
C GLY A 702 -32.52 -10.73 -1.55
N ILE A 703 -33.03 -10.44 -2.74
CA ILE A 703 -34.32 -10.94 -3.24
C ILE A 703 -34.06 -12.04 -4.27
N VAL A 704 -34.77 -13.17 -4.15
CA VAL A 704 -34.64 -14.31 -5.06
C VAL A 704 -35.87 -14.40 -5.96
N TYR A 705 -35.62 -14.50 -7.27
CA TYR A 705 -36.63 -14.72 -8.29
C TYR A 705 -36.40 -16.07 -8.98
N LYS A 706 -37.48 -16.76 -9.35
CA LYS A 706 -37.46 -17.77 -10.42
C LYS A 706 -37.42 -17.03 -11.75
N GLY A 707 -36.61 -17.51 -12.67
CA GLY A 707 -36.52 -16.95 -14.00
C GLY A 707 -35.97 -17.93 -15.01
N THR A 708 -35.64 -17.42 -16.18
CA THR A 708 -35.02 -18.18 -17.26
C THR A 708 -33.73 -17.52 -17.74
N TYR A 709 -32.74 -18.37 -18.05
CA TYR A 709 -31.46 -18.00 -18.66
C TYR A 709 -31.14 -19.02 -19.76
N ARG A 710 -31.11 -18.61 -21.02
CA ARG A 710 -30.83 -19.47 -22.19
C ARG A 710 -31.62 -20.79 -22.21
N ASN A 711 -32.93 -20.69 -21.96
CA ASN A 711 -33.88 -21.82 -21.86
C ASN A 711 -33.72 -22.72 -20.62
N SER A 712 -32.78 -22.43 -19.72
CA SER A 712 -32.69 -23.08 -18.42
C SER A 712 -33.53 -22.32 -17.39
N ILE A 713 -34.27 -23.05 -16.56
CA ILE A 713 -34.96 -22.49 -15.39
C ILE A 713 -33.92 -22.23 -14.29
N VAL A 714 -33.88 -21.01 -13.78
CA VAL A 714 -32.85 -20.54 -12.86
C VAL A 714 -33.43 -19.81 -11.65
N ALA A 715 -32.66 -19.78 -10.57
CA ALA A 715 -32.85 -18.88 -9.45
C ALA A 715 -31.94 -17.66 -9.62
N ILE A 716 -32.53 -16.46 -9.59
CA ILE A 716 -31.87 -15.17 -9.75
C ILE A 716 -31.90 -14.46 -8.40
N LYS A 717 -30.78 -14.48 -7.67
CA LYS A 717 -30.60 -13.78 -6.40
C LYS A 717 -30.09 -12.37 -6.68
N LYS A 718 -30.98 -11.38 -6.65
CA LYS A 718 -30.65 -9.95 -6.78
C LYS A 718 -30.21 -9.39 -5.44
N LEU A 719 -29.05 -8.76 -5.40
CA LEU A 719 -28.56 -8.13 -4.18
C LEU A 719 -29.23 -6.76 -4.00
N LYS A 720 -29.51 -6.38 -2.75
CA LYS A 720 -29.97 -5.03 -2.40
C LYS A 720 -28.79 -4.04 -2.52
N GLU A 721 -29.04 -2.73 -2.47
CA GLU A 721 -27.99 -1.70 -2.55
C GLU A 721 -26.76 -2.08 -1.72
N ILE A 722 -25.62 -2.20 -2.40
CA ILE A 722 -24.39 -2.74 -1.84
C ILE A 722 -23.38 -1.59 -1.65
N ASP A 723 -22.77 -1.52 -0.47
CA ASP A 723 -21.57 -0.73 -0.23
C ASP A 723 -20.32 -1.41 -0.83
N GLU A 724 -19.14 -0.77 -0.77
CA GLU A 724 -17.90 -1.36 -1.31
C GLU A 724 -17.56 -2.71 -0.67
N ASN A 725 -17.86 -2.89 0.63
CA ASN A 725 -17.57 -4.12 1.37
C ASN A 725 -18.45 -5.28 0.90
N GLY A 726 -19.75 -5.07 0.75
CA GLY A 726 -20.67 -6.10 0.26
C GLY A 726 -20.34 -6.54 -1.17
N LEU A 727 -19.76 -5.64 -2.00
CA LEU A 727 -19.37 -5.97 -3.36
C LEU A 727 -18.14 -6.88 -3.36
N GLU A 728 -17.21 -6.66 -2.42
CA GLU A 728 -16.06 -7.53 -2.22
C GLU A 728 -16.49 -8.93 -1.73
N GLU A 729 -17.45 -9.01 -0.81
CA GLU A 729 -18.02 -10.28 -0.34
C GLU A 729 -18.74 -11.03 -1.46
N PHE A 730 -19.55 -10.33 -2.26
CA PHE A 730 -20.20 -10.89 -3.45
C PHE A 730 -19.18 -11.45 -4.45
N ASN A 731 -18.13 -10.68 -4.76
CA ASN A 731 -17.05 -11.15 -5.66
C ASN A 731 -16.37 -12.40 -5.11
N LYS A 732 -16.12 -12.47 -3.79
CA LYS A 732 -15.55 -13.67 -3.15
C LYS A 732 -16.47 -14.87 -3.29
N GLU A 733 -17.77 -14.70 -3.08
CA GLU A 733 -18.76 -15.77 -3.22
C GLU A 733 -18.82 -16.29 -4.67
N VAL A 734 -18.92 -15.39 -5.66
CA VAL A 734 -18.90 -15.76 -7.08
C VAL A 734 -17.62 -16.51 -7.45
N LEU A 735 -16.45 -16.04 -7.00
CA LEU A 735 -15.17 -16.71 -7.27
C LEU A 735 -15.04 -18.09 -6.63
N MET A 736 -15.79 -18.38 -5.55
CA MET A 736 -15.87 -19.71 -4.97
C MET A 736 -16.79 -20.61 -5.80
N LEU A 737 -17.99 -20.15 -6.10
CA LEU A 737 -18.98 -20.87 -6.90
C LEU A 737 -18.47 -21.23 -8.31
N ASP A 738 -17.73 -20.31 -8.94
CA ASP A 738 -17.11 -20.52 -10.25
C ASP A 738 -16.18 -21.74 -10.30
N LYS A 739 -15.61 -22.13 -9.16
CA LYS A 739 -14.68 -23.26 -9.04
C LYS A 739 -15.37 -24.59 -8.76
N PHE A 740 -16.64 -24.58 -8.38
CA PHE A 740 -17.35 -25.80 -7.99
C PHE A 740 -17.89 -26.54 -9.20
N ARG A 741 -17.55 -27.82 -9.27
CA ARG A 741 -17.94 -28.78 -10.30
C ARG A 741 -18.28 -30.09 -9.59
N SER A 742 -19.53 -30.21 -9.18
CA SER A 742 -20.07 -31.39 -8.47
C SER A 742 -21.58 -31.43 -8.65
N ASP A 743 -22.14 -32.62 -8.86
CA ASP A 743 -23.59 -32.80 -8.97
C ASP A 743 -24.32 -32.57 -7.64
N TYR A 744 -23.59 -32.55 -6.52
CA TYR A 744 -24.12 -32.41 -5.15
C TYR A 744 -23.99 -30.98 -4.59
N VAL A 745 -23.52 -30.05 -5.41
CA VAL A 745 -23.45 -28.61 -5.11
C VAL A 745 -24.27 -27.88 -6.18
N VAL A 746 -24.99 -26.83 -5.78
CA VAL A 746 -25.83 -26.07 -6.71
C VAL A 746 -25.02 -25.57 -7.92
N HIS A 747 -25.51 -25.84 -9.11
CA HIS A 747 -24.89 -25.39 -10.35
C HIS A 747 -24.97 -23.87 -10.46
N PHE A 748 -23.80 -23.25 -10.64
CA PHE A 748 -23.65 -21.81 -10.82
C PHE A 748 -23.51 -21.48 -12.30
N TYR A 749 -24.49 -20.75 -12.84
CA TYR A 749 -24.48 -20.29 -14.24
C TYR A 749 -23.61 -19.06 -14.42
N GLY A 750 -23.66 -18.13 -13.46
CA GLY A 750 -22.90 -16.89 -13.53
C GLY A 750 -23.50 -15.77 -12.69
N ALA A 751 -22.88 -14.60 -12.80
CA ALA A 751 -23.24 -13.40 -12.08
C ALA A 751 -23.22 -12.17 -12.98
N VAL A 752 -24.08 -11.22 -12.65
CA VAL A 752 -24.13 -9.89 -13.26
C VAL A 752 -23.41 -8.93 -12.32
N PHE A 753 -22.48 -8.15 -12.87
CA PHE A 753 -21.67 -7.16 -12.13
C PHE A 753 -22.02 -5.71 -12.48
N ILE A 754 -23.11 -5.51 -13.21
CA ILE A 754 -23.57 -4.19 -13.62
C ILE A 754 -24.11 -3.44 -12.39
N PRO A 755 -23.67 -2.20 -12.12
CA PRO A 755 -24.19 -1.38 -11.03
C PRO A 755 -25.72 -1.34 -11.04
N ASN A 756 -26.35 -1.43 -9.86
CA ASN A 756 -27.80 -1.49 -9.65
C ASN A 756 -28.52 -2.71 -10.27
N LYS A 757 -27.81 -3.65 -10.90
CA LYS A 757 -28.35 -4.88 -11.49
C LYS A 757 -27.60 -6.13 -11.02
N ILE A 758 -26.85 -6.02 -9.92
CA ILE A 758 -25.99 -7.09 -9.39
C ILE A 758 -26.86 -8.28 -8.98
N CYS A 759 -26.59 -9.44 -9.57
CA CYS A 759 -27.28 -10.66 -9.22
C CYS A 759 -26.44 -11.91 -9.47
N MET A 760 -26.80 -12.98 -8.77
CA MET A 760 -26.22 -14.32 -8.90
C MET A 760 -27.26 -15.26 -9.49
N VAL A 761 -26.83 -16.11 -10.43
CA VAL A 761 -27.72 -17.02 -11.16
C VAL A 761 -27.26 -18.46 -10.96
N THR A 762 -28.14 -19.26 -10.37
CA THR A 762 -27.94 -20.68 -10.09
C THR A 762 -29.07 -21.51 -10.66
N GLU A 763 -28.92 -22.83 -10.70
CA GLU A 763 -30.06 -23.72 -10.97
C GLU A 763 -31.19 -23.53 -9.96
N PHE A 764 -32.43 -23.73 -10.44
CA PHE A 764 -33.63 -23.59 -9.63
C PHE A 764 -34.00 -24.92 -8.98
N ALA A 765 -34.20 -24.92 -7.66
CA ALA A 765 -34.68 -26.06 -6.91
C ALA A 765 -36.21 -26.00 -6.80
N GLU A 766 -36.90 -26.96 -7.42
CA GLU A 766 -38.36 -26.95 -7.52
C GLU A 766 -39.07 -27.00 -6.16
N TYR A 767 -38.49 -27.71 -5.19
CA TYR A 767 -39.07 -27.92 -3.87
C TYR A 767 -38.49 -27.00 -2.79
N GLY A 768 -37.72 -25.99 -3.18
CA GLY A 768 -37.09 -25.04 -2.24
C GLY A 768 -36.00 -25.69 -1.39
N SER A 769 -35.78 -25.13 -0.20
CA SER A 769 -34.86 -25.72 0.78
C SER A 769 -35.50 -26.91 1.51
N LEU A 770 -34.68 -27.76 2.14
CA LEU A 770 -35.16 -28.84 3.00
C LEU A 770 -36.00 -28.29 4.17
N ASN A 771 -35.64 -27.11 4.69
CA ASN A 771 -36.46 -26.43 5.70
C ASN A 771 -37.84 -26.04 5.16
N ASP A 772 -37.89 -25.49 3.93
CA ASP A 772 -39.17 -25.15 3.28
C ASP A 772 -40.02 -26.40 3.10
N LEU A 773 -39.40 -27.51 2.65
CA LEU A 773 -40.10 -28.78 2.49
C LEU A 773 -40.65 -29.29 3.83
N MET A 774 -39.86 -29.24 4.91
CA MET A 774 -40.29 -29.64 6.25
C MET A 774 -41.44 -28.78 6.80
N LYS A 775 -41.48 -27.49 6.48
CA LYS A 775 -42.56 -26.57 6.88
C LYS A 775 -43.87 -26.82 6.11
N HIS A 776 -43.79 -27.20 4.83
CA HIS A 776 -44.96 -27.33 3.96
C HIS A 776 -45.48 -28.77 3.83
N LYS A 777 -44.70 -29.77 4.25
CA LYS A 777 -45.06 -31.20 4.17
C LYS A 777 -45.06 -31.84 5.54
N ARG A 778 -46.07 -32.67 5.80
CA ARG A 778 -46.11 -33.47 7.02
C ARG A 778 -45.12 -34.63 6.95
N SER A 779 -44.74 -35.14 8.11
CA SER A 779 -43.79 -36.25 8.25
C SER A 779 -44.22 -37.47 7.42
N GLU A 780 -45.52 -37.77 7.38
CA GLU A 780 -46.07 -38.94 6.67
C GLU A 780 -45.97 -38.82 5.15
N GLU A 781 -45.90 -37.59 4.61
CA GLU A 781 -45.81 -37.34 3.17
C GLU A 781 -44.41 -37.63 2.62
N ILE A 782 -43.37 -37.49 3.45
CA ILE A 782 -41.97 -37.73 3.06
C ILE A 782 -41.42 -38.95 3.81
N LYS A 783 -41.41 -40.09 3.11
CA LYS A 783 -40.93 -41.38 3.65
C LYS A 783 -39.47 -41.29 4.08
N MET A 784 -39.09 -42.03 5.12
CA MET A 784 -37.73 -42.05 5.66
C MET A 784 -36.65 -42.33 4.60
N LYS A 785 -36.93 -43.20 3.61
CA LYS A 785 -36.00 -43.47 2.49
C LYS A 785 -35.65 -42.23 1.66
N ILE A 786 -36.61 -41.32 1.45
CA ILE A 786 -36.40 -40.08 0.71
C ILE A 786 -35.57 -39.11 1.55
N ARG A 787 -35.90 -38.98 2.84
CA ARG A 787 -35.12 -38.17 3.81
C ARG A 787 -33.67 -38.64 3.88
N ASN A 788 -33.49 -39.95 3.88
CA ASN A 788 -32.19 -40.57 3.79
C ASN A 788 -31.51 -40.05 2.51
N LYS A 789 -32.10 -40.24 1.33
CA LYS A 789 -31.51 -39.79 0.07
C LYS A 789 -31.05 -38.32 0.10
N PHE A 790 -31.84 -37.40 0.67
CA PHE A 790 -31.45 -35.99 0.79
C PHE A 790 -30.16 -35.80 1.58
N LEU A 791 -30.05 -36.44 2.75
CA LEU A 791 -28.87 -36.34 3.60
C LEU A 791 -27.66 -37.03 2.96
N LEU A 792 -27.86 -38.15 2.24
CA LEU A 792 -26.77 -38.80 1.49
C LEU A 792 -26.20 -37.85 0.43
N ASP A 793 -27.07 -37.24 -0.35
CA ASP A 793 -26.65 -36.34 -1.43
C ASP A 793 -25.97 -35.08 -0.85
N ALA A 794 -26.48 -34.53 0.26
CA ALA A 794 -25.82 -33.46 1.01
C ALA A 794 -24.45 -33.88 1.59
N ALA A 795 -24.32 -35.10 2.11
CA ALA A 795 -23.06 -35.63 2.63
C ALA A 795 -22.01 -35.79 1.51
N LYS A 796 -22.40 -36.24 0.32
CA LYS A 796 -21.52 -36.29 -0.86
C LYS A 796 -21.06 -34.88 -1.27
N GLY A 797 -21.95 -33.89 -1.21
CA GLY A 797 -21.59 -32.48 -1.40
C GLY A 797 -20.57 -32.00 -0.37
N LEU A 798 -20.75 -32.35 0.90
CA LEU A 798 -19.83 -31.98 1.98
C LEU A 798 -18.45 -32.62 1.81
N VAL A 799 -18.41 -33.90 1.41
CA VAL A 799 -17.17 -34.61 1.09
C VAL A 799 -16.42 -33.90 -0.03
N TYR A 800 -17.12 -33.55 -1.12
CA TYR A 800 -16.54 -32.81 -2.23
C TYR A 800 -15.91 -31.49 -1.77
N LEU A 801 -16.61 -30.69 -0.96
CA LEU A 801 -16.08 -29.41 -0.44
C LEU A 801 -14.84 -29.64 0.43
N HIS A 802 -14.91 -30.60 1.35
CA HIS A 802 -13.82 -30.89 2.28
C HIS A 802 -12.58 -31.44 1.58
N GLU A 803 -12.72 -32.26 0.54
CA GLU A 803 -11.60 -32.76 -0.27
C GLU A 803 -10.93 -31.62 -1.06
N ASN A 804 -11.70 -30.63 -1.51
CA ASN A 804 -11.19 -29.42 -2.14
C ASN A 804 -10.67 -28.36 -1.15
N GLY A 805 -10.58 -28.70 0.15
CA GLY A 805 -10.02 -27.81 1.17
C GLY A 805 -10.94 -26.65 1.55
N ILE A 806 -12.24 -26.84 1.47
CA ILE A 806 -13.27 -25.81 1.72
C ILE A 806 -14.09 -26.21 2.94
N ILE A 807 -14.38 -25.24 3.81
CA ILE A 807 -15.28 -25.38 4.96
C ILE A 807 -16.52 -24.55 4.67
N HIS A 808 -17.71 -25.15 4.78
CA HIS A 808 -18.98 -24.50 4.44
C HIS A 808 -19.42 -23.48 5.48
N ARG A 809 -19.31 -23.83 6.78
CA ARG A 809 -19.57 -23.00 7.97
C ARG A 809 -21.03 -22.62 8.27
N ASP A 810 -21.99 -23.05 7.46
CA ASP A 810 -23.42 -22.79 7.70
C ASP A 810 -24.27 -23.95 7.15
N ILE A 811 -23.88 -25.19 7.46
CA ILE A 811 -24.68 -26.37 7.11
C ILE A 811 -25.94 -26.39 7.98
N LYS A 812 -27.11 -26.35 7.34
CA LYS A 812 -28.44 -26.39 7.96
C LYS A 812 -29.50 -26.75 6.90
N PRO A 813 -30.72 -27.14 7.28
CA PRO A 813 -31.77 -27.46 6.32
C PRO A 813 -32.10 -26.35 5.31
N ASP A 814 -31.94 -25.05 5.66
CA ASP A 814 -32.15 -23.94 4.72
C ASP A 814 -31.14 -23.94 3.55
N ASN A 815 -29.95 -24.51 3.77
CA ASN A 815 -28.85 -24.51 2.80
C ASN A 815 -28.70 -25.86 2.06
N ILE A 816 -29.72 -26.72 2.16
CA ILE A 816 -29.85 -27.95 1.37
C ILE A 816 -31.07 -27.76 0.46
N LEU A 817 -30.85 -27.64 -0.84
CA LEU A 817 -31.90 -27.43 -1.83
C LEU A 817 -32.40 -28.76 -2.40
N ILE A 818 -33.72 -28.89 -2.56
CA ILE A 818 -34.37 -30.11 -3.02
C ILE A 818 -34.81 -29.97 -4.48
N PHE A 819 -34.25 -30.80 -5.34
CA PHE A 819 -34.48 -30.81 -6.79
C PHE A 819 -35.48 -31.86 -7.23
N SER A 820 -35.52 -33.00 -6.53
CA SER A 820 -36.45 -34.09 -6.87
C SER A 820 -36.89 -34.85 -5.64
N LEU A 821 -38.19 -35.18 -5.60
CA LEU A 821 -38.77 -36.12 -4.64
C LEU A 821 -38.83 -37.56 -5.20
N ASP A 822 -38.44 -37.76 -6.46
CA ASP A 822 -38.41 -39.07 -7.10
C ASP A 822 -37.16 -39.84 -6.66
N PHE A 823 -37.38 -40.83 -5.79
CA PHE A 823 -36.32 -41.69 -5.29
C PHE A 823 -35.80 -42.70 -6.32
N GLN A 824 -36.62 -43.09 -7.31
CA GLN A 824 -36.32 -44.22 -8.20
C GLN A 824 -35.63 -43.80 -9.49
N ASN A 825 -36.04 -42.68 -10.08
CA ASN A 825 -35.56 -42.27 -11.39
C ASN A 825 -34.45 -41.23 -11.36
N GLU A 826 -34.28 -40.51 -10.25
CA GLU A 826 -33.31 -39.41 -10.15
C GLU A 826 -32.08 -39.78 -9.32
N THR A 827 -30.90 -39.55 -9.90
CA THR A 827 -29.62 -39.87 -9.24
C THR A 827 -29.30 -38.89 -8.11
N VAL A 828 -29.73 -37.62 -8.23
CA VAL A 828 -29.50 -36.57 -7.23
C VAL A 828 -30.81 -35.88 -6.87
N SER A 829 -31.16 -35.90 -5.59
CA SER A 829 -32.39 -35.25 -5.08
C SER A 829 -32.11 -33.96 -4.31
N ALA A 830 -30.91 -33.82 -3.73
CA ALA A 830 -30.55 -32.67 -2.92
C ALA A 830 -29.15 -32.16 -3.22
N LYS A 831 -28.95 -30.84 -3.10
CA LYS A 831 -27.64 -30.20 -3.32
C LYS A 831 -27.37 -29.10 -2.29
N LEU A 832 -26.10 -28.89 -1.96
CA LEU A 832 -25.68 -27.81 -1.06
C LEU A 832 -25.68 -26.43 -1.76
N THR A 833 -26.06 -25.39 -1.03
CA THR A 833 -26.09 -23.99 -1.48
C THR A 833 -25.56 -23.03 -0.41
N ASP A 834 -25.53 -21.73 -0.73
CA ASP A 834 -25.16 -20.61 0.15
C ASP A 834 -23.73 -20.67 0.71
N PHE A 835 -22.79 -20.24 -0.12
CA PHE A 835 -21.36 -20.25 0.18
C PHE A 835 -20.83 -18.92 0.70
N GLY A 836 -21.71 -17.95 1.02
CA GLY A 836 -21.32 -16.62 1.51
C GLY A 836 -20.45 -16.67 2.78
N SER A 837 -20.61 -17.71 3.61
CA SER A 837 -19.79 -17.92 4.82
C SER A 837 -18.57 -18.84 4.60
N SER A 838 -18.44 -19.47 3.43
CA SER A 838 -17.44 -20.49 3.14
C SER A 838 -16.02 -19.93 3.04
N ARG A 839 -15.02 -20.73 3.40
CA ARG A 839 -13.60 -20.31 3.34
C ARG A 839 -12.65 -21.42 2.93
N ASN A 840 -11.56 -21.06 2.24
CA ASN A 840 -10.49 -21.96 1.84
C ASN A 840 -9.47 -22.14 2.98
N ILE A 841 -9.17 -23.38 3.35
CA ILE A 841 -8.29 -23.77 4.46
C ILE A 841 -6.87 -23.24 4.29
N ASN A 842 -6.36 -23.11 3.06
CA ASN A 842 -4.99 -22.69 2.79
C ASN A 842 -4.75 -21.18 3.00
N LYS A 843 -5.81 -20.36 3.02
CA LYS A 843 -5.74 -18.93 3.35
C LYS A 843 -6.02 -18.63 4.83
N LEU A 844 -6.30 -19.66 5.64
CA LEU A 844 -6.81 -19.54 7.01
C LEU A 844 -5.75 -19.72 8.11
N MET A 845 -4.48 -19.95 7.77
CA MET A 845 -3.42 -20.12 8.78
C MET A 845 -3.06 -18.84 9.55
N THR A 846 -3.51 -17.66 9.11
CA THR A 846 -3.09 -16.37 9.70
C THR A 846 -4.18 -15.58 10.44
N ASN A 847 -5.48 -15.83 10.25
CA ASN A 847 -6.56 -15.03 10.86
C ASN A 847 -7.81 -15.88 11.15
N MET A 848 -7.79 -16.63 12.27
CA MET A 848 -8.96 -17.37 12.79
C MET A 848 -9.67 -16.63 13.93
N THR A 849 -9.84 -15.32 13.82
CA THR A 849 -10.67 -14.54 14.75
C THR A 849 -12.09 -14.37 14.20
N PHE A 850 -13.06 -14.42 15.11
CA PHE A 850 -14.49 -14.25 14.84
C PHE A 850 -14.74 -12.99 14.01
N THR A 851 -15.24 -13.14 12.78
CA THR A 851 -15.98 -12.07 12.11
C THR A 851 -17.39 -12.06 12.72
N LYS A 852 -17.88 -10.89 13.19
CA LYS A 852 -19.22 -10.75 13.80
C LYS A 852 -20.28 -11.49 12.96
N GLY A 853 -21.07 -12.37 13.59
CA GLY A 853 -22.33 -12.88 13.02
C GLY A 853 -22.28 -14.14 12.13
N VAL A 854 -21.21 -14.96 12.13
CA VAL A 854 -21.17 -16.14 11.23
C VAL A 854 -21.84 -17.38 11.82
N GLY A 855 -22.86 -17.88 11.10
CA GLY A 855 -23.58 -19.14 11.32
C GLY A 855 -24.88 -18.97 12.11
N THR A 856 -25.78 -19.94 12.00
CA THR A 856 -27.01 -19.99 12.81
C THR A 856 -26.71 -20.65 14.17
N PRO A 857 -26.85 -19.97 15.33
CA PRO A 857 -26.35 -20.46 16.63
C PRO A 857 -26.77 -21.89 17.00
N VAL A 858 -27.95 -22.30 16.56
CA VAL A 858 -28.55 -23.63 16.76
C VAL A 858 -27.69 -24.76 16.18
N PHE A 859 -26.99 -24.52 15.07
CA PHE A 859 -26.20 -25.53 14.36
C PHE A 859 -24.71 -25.44 14.68
N MET A 860 -24.29 -24.50 15.54
CA MET A 860 -22.86 -24.27 15.82
C MET A 860 -22.27 -25.31 16.76
N ALA A 861 -21.05 -25.76 16.43
CA ALA A 861 -20.29 -26.66 17.27
C ALA A 861 -19.81 -25.99 18.58
N PRO A 862 -19.59 -26.74 19.67
CA PRO A 862 -19.14 -26.19 20.96
C PRO A 862 -17.86 -25.36 20.87
N GLU A 863 -16.91 -25.75 20.02
CA GLU A 863 -15.66 -25.00 19.81
C GLU A 863 -15.89 -23.68 19.07
N VAL A 864 -16.90 -23.63 18.19
CA VAL A 864 -17.30 -22.40 17.49
C VAL A 864 -17.96 -21.46 18.48
N LEU A 865 -18.91 -21.95 19.29
CA LEU A 865 -19.59 -21.17 20.33
C LEU A 865 -18.60 -20.61 21.38
N ASN A 866 -17.58 -21.40 21.75
CA ASN A 866 -16.53 -20.99 22.70
C ASN A 866 -15.42 -20.12 22.08
N LYS A 867 -15.58 -19.65 20.84
CA LYS A 867 -14.59 -18.80 20.14
C LYS A 867 -13.20 -19.45 20.01
N LYS A 868 -13.14 -20.78 19.94
CA LYS A 868 -11.91 -21.56 19.72
C LYS A 868 -11.68 -21.79 18.22
N HIS A 869 -10.48 -22.24 17.86
CA HIS A 869 -10.15 -22.62 16.50
C HIS A 869 -10.97 -23.84 16.03
N TYR A 870 -11.66 -23.69 14.89
CA TYR A 870 -12.49 -24.73 14.28
C TYR A 870 -11.97 -25.12 12.89
N LYS A 871 -12.32 -26.32 12.43
CA LYS A 871 -11.90 -26.94 11.16
C LYS A 871 -13.11 -27.62 10.50
N LYS A 872 -12.87 -28.52 9.54
CA LYS A 872 -13.88 -29.37 8.86
C LYS A 872 -14.86 -30.07 9.83
N SER A 873 -14.40 -30.41 11.04
CA SER A 873 -15.20 -31.04 12.10
C SER A 873 -16.38 -30.19 12.60
N ALA A 874 -16.36 -28.88 12.36
CA ALA A 874 -17.49 -28.01 12.68
C ALA A 874 -18.66 -28.24 11.73
N ASP A 875 -18.41 -28.40 10.42
CA ASP A 875 -19.46 -28.73 9.46
C ASP A 875 -20.08 -30.10 9.77
N ILE A 876 -19.29 -31.06 10.26
CA ILE A 876 -19.79 -32.39 10.68
C ILE A 876 -20.77 -32.26 11.86
N TYR A 877 -20.47 -31.39 12.82
CA TYR A 877 -21.37 -31.13 13.93
C TYR A 877 -22.70 -30.53 13.43
N SER A 878 -22.63 -29.50 12.59
CA SER A 878 -23.80 -28.85 12.00
C SER A 878 -24.63 -29.82 11.15
N PHE A 879 -23.96 -30.72 10.43
CA PHE A 879 -24.60 -31.81 9.70
C PHE A 879 -25.28 -32.83 10.64
N GLY A 880 -24.71 -33.12 11.82
CA GLY A 880 -25.34 -33.93 12.86
C GLY A 880 -26.68 -33.37 13.34
N ILE A 881 -26.73 -32.06 13.60
CA ILE A 881 -27.98 -31.36 13.96
C ILE A 881 -28.97 -31.40 12.78
N THR A 882 -28.49 -31.18 11.57
CA THR A 882 -29.32 -31.27 10.35
C THR A 882 -29.93 -32.66 10.16
N MET A 883 -29.16 -33.73 10.40
CA MET A 883 -29.65 -35.11 10.38
C MET A 883 -30.72 -35.34 11.44
N PHE A 884 -30.53 -34.82 12.65
CA PHE A 884 -31.51 -34.91 13.72
C PHE A 884 -32.85 -34.30 13.29
N GLU A 885 -32.85 -33.04 12.82
CA GLU A 885 -34.07 -32.35 12.38
C GLU A 885 -34.75 -33.05 11.21
N THR A 886 -33.95 -33.55 10.27
CA THR A 886 -34.47 -34.22 9.07
C THR A 886 -35.08 -35.58 9.41
N PHE A 887 -34.49 -36.37 10.31
CA PHE A 887 -35.07 -37.66 10.69
C PHE A 887 -36.29 -37.50 11.60
N SER A 888 -36.25 -36.57 12.55
CA SER A 888 -37.40 -36.30 13.43
C SER A 888 -38.51 -35.52 12.72
N TRP A 889 -38.21 -34.90 11.58
CA TRP A 889 -39.10 -33.98 10.86
C TRP A 889 -39.59 -32.81 11.73
N SER A 890 -38.70 -32.30 12.59
CA SER A 890 -39.01 -31.26 13.58
C SER A 890 -37.77 -30.41 13.89
N CYS A 891 -37.97 -29.22 14.46
CA CYS A 891 -36.85 -28.42 14.96
C CYS A 891 -36.11 -29.16 16.08
N ALA A 892 -34.77 -29.08 16.08
CA ALA A 892 -33.92 -29.76 17.06
C ALA A 892 -34.09 -29.16 18.46
N TYR A 893 -34.21 -27.84 18.53
CA TYR A 893 -34.37 -27.09 19.77
C TYR A 893 -35.68 -26.28 19.70
N PRO A 894 -36.81 -26.87 20.12
CA PRO A 894 -38.10 -26.21 20.02
C PRO A 894 -38.23 -25.07 21.03
N GLU A 895 -38.96 -24.00 20.67
CA GLU A 895 -39.03 -22.75 21.43
C GLU A 895 -39.68 -22.89 22.81
N ASP A 896 -40.51 -23.93 22.99
CA ASP A 896 -41.15 -24.27 24.26
C ASP A 896 -40.13 -24.70 25.33
N LYS A 897 -39.06 -25.40 24.92
CA LYS A 897 -37.96 -25.83 25.79
C LYS A 897 -36.79 -24.87 25.79
N PHE A 898 -36.48 -24.29 24.62
CA PHE A 898 -35.34 -23.41 24.40
C PHE A 898 -35.82 -22.03 23.93
N LYS A 899 -36.42 -21.26 24.85
CA LYS A 899 -37.00 -19.94 24.57
C LYS A 899 -36.00 -18.93 23.98
N PHE A 900 -34.71 -19.12 24.21
CA PHE A 900 -33.67 -18.19 23.78
C PHE A 900 -32.44 -18.90 23.20
N PRO A 901 -31.81 -18.38 22.13
CA PRO A 901 -30.64 -19.01 21.50
C PRO A 901 -29.43 -19.21 22.42
N TRP A 902 -29.22 -18.33 23.41
CA TRP A 902 -28.11 -18.48 24.37
C TRP A 902 -28.30 -19.69 25.30
N LYS A 903 -29.54 -20.10 25.56
CA LYS A 903 -29.81 -21.34 26.32
C LYS A 903 -29.41 -22.59 25.56
N ILE A 904 -29.52 -22.57 24.23
CA ILE A 904 -29.00 -23.64 23.37
C ILE A 904 -27.46 -23.66 23.46
N ALA A 905 -26.82 -22.49 23.42
CA ALA A 905 -25.37 -22.38 23.57
C ALA A 905 -24.88 -22.91 24.93
N GLU A 906 -25.51 -22.51 26.04
CA GLU A 906 -25.21 -23.01 27.40
C GLU A 906 -25.37 -24.54 27.50
N PHE A 907 -26.47 -25.08 26.96
CA PHE A 907 -26.74 -26.51 26.91
C PHE A 907 -25.65 -27.28 26.13
N VAL A 908 -25.28 -26.79 24.95
CA VAL A 908 -24.26 -27.43 24.10
C VAL A 908 -22.85 -27.33 24.71
N ILE A 909 -22.50 -26.16 25.26
CA ILE A 909 -21.18 -25.88 25.87
C ILE A 909 -20.98 -26.71 27.14
N SER A 910 -22.03 -26.93 27.94
CA SER A 910 -21.98 -27.78 29.14
C SER A 910 -21.86 -29.28 28.84
N GLY A 911 -21.81 -29.67 27.56
CA GLY A 911 -21.65 -31.07 27.13
C GLY A 911 -22.97 -31.81 26.94
N GLN A 912 -24.12 -31.17 27.17
CA GLN A 912 -25.43 -31.80 27.02
C GLN A 912 -25.82 -31.93 25.54
N ARG A 913 -26.61 -32.96 25.22
CA ARG A 913 -27.09 -33.28 23.86
C ARG A 913 -28.56 -33.67 23.89
N LEU A 914 -29.24 -33.55 22.75
CA LEU A 914 -30.66 -33.88 22.63
C LEU A 914 -30.87 -35.38 22.80
N GLU A 915 -31.91 -35.74 23.55
CA GLU A 915 -32.34 -37.12 23.73
C GLU A 915 -32.88 -37.73 22.42
N LYS A 916 -32.87 -39.06 22.33
CA LYS A 916 -33.35 -39.78 21.15
C LYS A 916 -34.87 -39.60 20.96
N PRO A 917 -35.35 -39.07 19.82
CA PRO A 917 -36.77 -39.04 19.50
C PRO A 917 -37.32 -40.45 19.27
N LYS A 918 -38.62 -40.66 19.51
CA LYS A 918 -39.26 -41.99 19.38
C LYS A 918 -39.23 -42.52 17.94
N GLU A 919 -39.20 -41.60 16.99
CA GLU A 919 -39.24 -41.83 15.55
C GLU A 919 -37.87 -42.29 15.00
N LEU A 920 -36.79 -42.13 15.77
CA LEU A 920 -35.44 -42.53 15.36
C LEU A 920 -35.06 -43.91 15.89
N THR A 921 -34.59 -44.76 14.98
CA THR A 921 -33.92 -46.02 15.32
C THR A 921 -32.62 -45.77 16.06
N GLU A 922 -32.19 -46.72 16.89
CA GLU A 922 -30.92 -46.64 17.64
C GLU A 922 -29.72 -46.41 16.71
N ASP A 923 -29.71 -47.09 15.57
CA ASP A 923 -28.66 -46.99 14.55
C ASP A 923 -28.50 -45.57 14.01
N LEU A 924 -29.59 -44.93 13.58
CA LEU A 924 -29.58 -43.54 13.11
C LEU A 924 -29.17 -42.55 14.21
N TYR A 925 -29.64 -42.75 15.44
CA TYR A 925 -29.27 -41.90 16.56
C TYR A 925 -27.78 -42.02 16.89
N ASN A 926 -27.21 -43.23 16.83
CA ASN A 926 -25.78 -43.46 17.02
C ASN A 926 -24.89 -42.73 15.99
N ILE A 927 -25.37 -42.52 14.76
CA ILE A 927 -24.64 -41.72 13.76
C ILE A 927 -24.65 -40.25 14.18
N ILE A 928 -25.83 -39.72 14.53
CA ILE A 928 -25.99 -38.34 14.98
C ILE A 928 -25.08 -38.08 16.18
N THR A 929 -25.05 -39.02 17.15
CA THR A 929 -24.24 -38.87 18.36
C THR A 929 -22.75 -38.82 18.09
N LYS A 930 -22.27 -39.58 17.11
CA LYS A 930 -20.89 -39.50 16.64
C LYS A 930 -20.61 -38.25 15.80
N CYS A 931 -21.60 -37.61 15.22
CA CYS A 931 -21.40 -36.35 14.48
C CYS A 931 -21.33 -35.14 15.41
N TRP A 932 -22.14 -35.12 16.47
CA TRP A 932 -22.18 -33.99 17.42
C TRP A 932 -21.37 -34.21 18.71
N ALA A 933 -20.40 -35.15 18.70
CA ALA A 933 -19.53 -35.42 19.85
C ALA A 933 -18.90 -34.13 20.40
N HIS A 934 -18.74 -34.06 21.71
CA HIS A 934 -18.23 -32.85 22.37
C HIS A 934 -16.81 -32.54 21.92
N ASN A 935 -15.92 -33.55 21.96
CA ASN A 935 -14.60 -33.43 21.36
C ASN A 935 -14.70 -33.54 19.82
N LYS A 936 -14.05 -32.61 19.13
CA LYS A 936 -14.00 -32.55 17.67
C LYS A 936 -13.23 -33.71 17.03
N GLU A 937 -12.25 -34.28 17.75
CA GLU A 937 -11.45 -35.42 17.24
C GLU A 937 -12.23 -36.74 17.25
N GLU A 938 -13.26 -36.84 18.10
CA GLU A 938 -14.14 -38.02 18.18
C GLU A 938 -15.25 -38.01 17.11
N ARG A 939 -15.40 -36.89 16.40
CA ARG A 939 -16.42 -36.76 15.37
C ARG A 939 -16.05 -37.58 14.15
N PHE A 940 -17.05 -38.16 13.50
CA PHE A 940 -16.86 -38.84 12.23
C PHE A 940 -16.17 -37.97 11.19
N VAL A 941 -15.22 -38.56 10.48
CA VAL A 941 -14.64 -37.95 9.28
C VAL A 941 -15.66 -38.05 8.15
N GLN A 942 -15.75 -37.07 7.26
CA GLN A 942 -16.76 -37.00 6.21
C GLN A 942 -16.86 -38.27 5.33
N LYS A 943 -15.76 -39.03 5.15
CA LYS A 943 -15.78 -40.31 4.43
C LYS A 943 -16.50 -41.43 5.19
N MET A 944 -16.48 -41.41 6.53
CA MET A 944 -17.23 -42.37 7.34
C MET A 944 -18.74 -42.17 7.26
N LEU A 945 -19.21 -40.94 6.97
CA LEU A 945 -20.61 -40.68 6.65
C LEU A 945 -21.05 -41.43 5.39
N LEU A 946 -20.19 -41.54 4.36
CA LEU A 946 -20.51 -42.28 3.14
C LEU A 946 -20.44 -43.80 3.32
N PHE A 947 -19.47 -44.30 4.09
CA PHE A 947 -19.29 -45.74 4.34
C PHE A 947 -20.47 -46.37 5.07
N TYR A 948 -21.11 -45.63 5.99
CA TYR A 948 -22.24 -46.16 6.74
C TYR A 948 -23.50 -46.34 5.87
N TRP A 949 -23.68 -45.50 4.86
CA TRP A 949 -24.84 -45.49 3.97
C TRP A 949 -24.77 -46.51 2.83
N ILE A 950 -23.63 -47.19 2.71
CA ILE A 950 -23.49 -48.39 1.87
C ILE A 950 -23.92 -49.64 2.65
N ILE A 951 -23.97 -49.57 3.99
CA ILE A 951 -24.26 -50.69 4.89
C ILE A 951 -25.73 -50.72 5.35
N VAL A 952 -26.42 -49.56 5.34
CA VAL A 952 -27.86 -49.40 5.63
C VAL A 952 -28.62 -49.11 4.35
#